data_AF-I2Q670-F1
#
_entry.id   AF-I2Q670-F1
#
_cell.length_a   1.000
_cell.length_b   1.000
_cell.length_c   1.000
_cell.angle_alpha   90.00
_cell.angle_beta   90.00
_cell.angle_gamma   90.00
#
_symmetry.space_group_name_H-M   'P 1'
#
loop_
_entity.id
_entity.type
_entity.pdbx_description
1 polymer ?
#
loop_
_entity_poly.entity_id
_entity_poly.type
_entity_poly.pdbx_seq_one_letter_code
_entity_poly.pdbx_strand_id
1 'polypeptide(L)'
;MPLAPLSQRDLILHEQFLKDVFSRFLSFKTYSLFFPPTADDPMAAGFGEGYAQAAHLPAERKVLTPLVAEGRLLGVFVARGASLPAPRTMLPLLPRIGAMALTQLALTRAAAADELTGLASGDTLTRALTREIELVQDRILPGSASLVDPGLTGLRGGFGLVALDLDGFSRLAARYGFMASEAALARVGGLLERTCPEGGLAARLHDDLYGLFLPGASAARCRETAEGFLRELSRLAFPVRATGEQFSLTASAGCAMYPQDMRGGQFVAPPAEQARLLLGKAKRALSVAKDLGRDQVMAYHRILAEGGVVLETLPLSRISVSHGRGVDAEAGQRFLIWSPRDERTLDIRKSDGERLSGRYPTTIKGEAVLMDVGEDMAFAEVLQLTDPHWPIEPGDRLLLAPEAEAAPPGGDAGPPRRDMVSGLYGHHDFLRVMASDREKRQAFTLILVLLPEVPSERRAGRPAEADMAEAAATCRMFFGPDAVGGRFSSSKLVFYLPERDPATLLEAAETAVGALAERLGVTAAMGLAGYPFLHFSRADVPENCRKALDHALLLPKGPRLAVFDSLSLTVSGDRLFAMGDIYAAMEEYKQALLADEGNTLARNSLGICLAKLGRLPQARAEFTQVIGRDAKNTMALYNLGCVSRRLGENAAARSAFQKCLRANPGHVYSLLRLGRMAEESRRFDAALKYYKRAAGAKNGPALTLRHLARLAFKRGRLDEAREHLHQALLHDPKDAFSLHLMARLYLEEGQDPAIAEAMARQAVALRPDHGEFWKELAQALSVQGKADESREALARAEGV
;
A
#
# COMPACT_ATOMS: atom_id res chain seq x y z
N MET A 1 0.42 1.91 48.37
CA MET A 1 1.38 2.59 47.47
C MET A 1 1.40 4.07 47.79
N PRO A 2 2.54 4.77 47.68
CA PRO A 2 2.54 6.22 47.85
C PRO A 2 1.75 6.85 46.70
N LEU A 3 0.78 7.70 47.03
CA LEU A 3 0.05 8.50 46.05
C LEU A 3 1.02 9.51 45.42
N ALA A 4 0.79 9.91 44.16
CA ALA A 4 1.60 10.96 43.56
C ALA A 4 1.49 12.25 44.39
N PRO A 5 2.61 12.92 44.72
CA PRO A 5 2.59 14.05 45.64
C PRO A 5 1.87 15.26 45.02
N LEU A 6 0.92 15.82 45.77
CA LEU A 6 0.19 17.02 45.36
C LEU A 6 1.10 18.28 45.40
N SER A 7 0.87 19.18 44.46
CA SER A 7 1.59 20.43 44.25
C SER A 7 0.70 21.66 44.48
N GLN A 8 1.30 22.84 44.60
CA GLN A 8 0.56 24.11 44.74
C GLN A 8 -0.36 24.39 43.54
N ARG A 9 0.05 23.99 42.33
CA ARG A 9 -0.75 24.10 41.11
C ARG A 9 -2.05 23.30 41.20
N ASP A 10 -2.01 22.14 41.86
CA ASP A 10 -3.20 21.30 42.04
C ASP A 10 -4.25 21.99 42.92
N LEU A 11 -3.84 22.78 43.92
CA LEU A 11 -4.78 23.58 44.73
C LEU A 11 -5.46 24.68 43.91
N ILE A 12 -4.72 25.31 43.00
CA ILE A 12 -5.27 26.35 42.12
C ILE A 12 -6.29 25.75 41.16
N LEU A 13 -5.96 24.62 40.52
CA LEU A 13 -6.87 23.94 39.58
C LEU A 13 -8.15 23.43 40.27
N HIS A 14 -8.07 23.05 41.54
CA HIS A 14 -9.19 22.51 42.32
C HIS A 14 -9.70 23.47 43.41
N GLU A 15 -9.52 24.78 43.22
CA GLU A 15 -9.91 25.82 44.18
C GLU A 15 -11.41 25.76 44.52
N GLN A 16 -12.27 25.56 43.51
CA GLN A 16 -13.72 25.47 43.69
C GLN A 16 -14.12 24.23 44.52
N PHE A 17 -13.44 23.09 44.33
CA PHE A 17 -13.68 21.90 45.13
C PHE A 17 -13.35 22.16 46.61
N LEU A 18 -12.22 22.82 46.89
CA LEU A 18 -11.85 23.19 48.26
C LEU A 18 -12.88 24.12 48.88
N LYS A 19 -13.35 25.12 48.15
CA LYS A 19 -14.45 26.01 48.56
C LYS A 19 -15.72 25.23 48.89
N ASP A 20 -16.13 24.30 48.03
CA ASP A 20 -17.33 23.50 48.22
C ASP A 20 -17.22 22.57 49.44
N VAL A 21 -16.05 22.01 49.70
CA VAL A 21 -15.78 21.24 50.93
C VAL A 21 -15.88 22.14 52.15
N PHE A 22 -15.16 23.26 52.18
CA PHE A 22 -15.13 24.15 53.36
C PHE A 22 -16.47 24.82 53.63
N SER A 23 -17.24 25.17 52.59
CA SER A 23 -18.56 25.81 52.75
C SER A 23 -19.60 24.94 53.47
N ARG A 24 -19.42 23.61 53.48
CA ARG A 24 -20.26 22.67 54.25
C ARG A 24 -20.04 22.76 55.75
N PHE A 25 -18.87 23.22 56.18
CA PHE A 25 -18.44 23.24 57.58
C PHE A 25 -18.20 24.65 58.12
N LEU A 26 -18.01 25.64 57.24
CA LEU A 26 -17.71 27.02 57.57
C LEU A 26 -18.50 27.96 56.66
N SER A 27 -19.29 28.86 57.26
CA SER A 27 -19.94 29.94 56.51
C SER A 27 -18.97 31.10 56.33
N PHE A 28 -18.77 31.55 55.08
CA PHE A 28 -17.90 32.68 54.73
C PHE A 28 -18.47 33.45 53.53
N LYS A 29 -18.14 34.74 53.41
CA LYS A 29 -18.60 35.61 52.31
C LYS A 29 -17.72 35.49 51.07
N THR A 30 -16.40 35.49 51.28
CA THR A 30 -15.38 35.37 50.22
C THR A 30 -14.24 34.50 50.70
N TYR A 31 -13.45 33.97 49.78
CA TYR A 31 -12.31 33.11 50.09
C TYR A 31 -11.12 33.41 49.16
N SER A 32 -9.93 32.97 49.55
CA SER A 32 -8.73 33.02 48.70
C SER A 32 -7.73 31.93 49.12
N LEU A 33 -6.97 31.40 48.17
CA LEU A 33 -5.80 30.56 48.46
C LEU A 33 -4.55 31.43 48.61
N PHE A 34 -3.79 31.19 49.68
CA PHE A 34 -2.52 31.87 49.94
C PHE A 34 -1.38 30.85 49.97
N PHE A 35 -0.28 31.16 49.28
CA PHE A 35 0.89 30.28 49.16
C PHE A 35 2.10 30.95 49.85
N PRO A 36 2.46 30.53 51.08
CA PRO A 36 3.57 31.15 51.79
C PRO A 36 4.91 30.87 51.09
N PRO A 37 5.79 31.88 50.95
CA PRO A 37 7.04 31.75 50.20
C PRO A 37 8.12 30.93 50.92
N THR A 38 8.05 30.77 52.25
CA THR A 38 8.98 29.96 53.07
C THR A 38 8.25 29.32 54.25
N ALA A 39 8.79 28.23 54.81
CA ALA A 39 8.22 27.56 55.99
C ALA A 39 8.30 28.41 57.28
N ASP A 40 9.17 29.42 57.29
CA ASP A 40 9.40 30.36 58.40
C ASP A 40 8.50 31.60 58.34
N ASP A 41 7.44 31.60 57.52
CA ASP A 41 6.47 32.70 57.46
C ASP A 41 5.83 32.91 58.86
N PRO A 42 5.77 34.14 59.40
CA PRO A 42 5.13 34.42 60.70
C PRO A 42 3.69 33.89 60.81
N MET A 43 2.98 33.76 59.68
CA MET A 43 1.64 33.17 59.62
C MET A 43 1.66 31.66 59.89
N ALA A 44 2.73 30.94 59.52
CA ALA A 44 2.90 29.50 59.75
C ALA A 44 3.07 29.16 61.23
N ALA A 45 3.67 30.07 62.02
CA ALA A 45 3.81 29.92 63.47
C ALA A 45 2.45 29.84 64.21
N GLY A 46 1.40 30.41 63.63
CA GLY A 46 0.04 30.41 64.18
C GLY A 46 -0.72 29.08 64.02
N PHE A 47 -0.15 28.10 63.33
CA PHE A 47 -0.81 26.80 63.04
C PHE A 47 -0.37 25.66 63.97
N GLY A 48 0.54 25.92 64.92
CA GLY A 48 1.07 24.91 65.85
C GLY A 48 2.03 23.90 65.19
N GLU A 49 2.62 23.01 66.00
CA GLU A 49 3.52 21.97 65.49
C GLU A 49 2.84 21.08 64.45
N GLY A 50 3.51 20.87 63.32
CA GLY A 50 2.98 20.07 62.21
C GLY A 50 1.73 20.66 61.53
N TYR A 51 1.46 21.96 61.71
CA TYR A 51 0.29 22.66 61.16
C TYR A 51 -1.06 22.09 61.64
N ALA A 52 -1.11 21.59 62.88
CA ALA A 52 -2.26 20.89 63.43
C ALA A 52 -3.48 21.79 63.75
N GLN A 53 -3.35 23.12 63.68
CA GLN A 53 -4.40 24.07 64.03
C GLN A 53 -4.64 25.10 62.93
N ALA A 54 -5.91 25.47 62.71
CA ALA A 54 -6.27 26.65 61.93
C ALA A 54 -6.20 27.91 62.81
N ALA A 55 -5.90 29.07 62.20
CA ALA A 55 -5.87 30.35 62.90
C ALA A 55 -7.19 31.12 62.67
N HIS A 56 -7.78 31.63 63.75
CA HIS A 56 -8.98 32.47 63.70
C HIS A 56 -8.61 33.89 64.14
N LEU A 57 -8.93 34.87 63.30
CA LEU A 57 -8.71 36.30 63.54
C LEU A 57 -10.08 36.98 63.71
N PRO A 58 -10.64 37.07 64.94
CA PRO A 58 -11.99 37.56 65.17
C PRO A 58 -12.18 39.03 64.76
N ALA A 59 -11.16 39.87 65.00
CA ALA A 59 -11.17 41.29 64.66
C ALA A 59 -11.28 41.53 63.14
N GLU A 60 -10.71 40.63 62.35
CA GLU A 60 -10.73 40.71 60.88
C GLU A 60 -11.81 39.83 60.23
N ARG A 61 -12.56 39.06 61.04
CA ARG A 61 -13.50 38.02 60.59
C ARG A 61 -12.87 37.06 59.58
N LYS A 62 -11.66 36.59 59.85
CA LYS A 62 -10.90 35.66 58.99
C LYS A 62 -10.61 34.33 59.67
N VAL A 63 -10.63 33.27 58.86
CA VAL A 63 -10.21 31.93 59.26
C VAL A 63 -9.19 31.44 58.26
N LEU A 64 -8.02 31.04 58.76
CA LEU A 64 -6.87 30.60 58.00
C LEU A 64 -6.69 29.11 58.26
N THR A 65 -6.95 28.29 57.26
CA THR A 65 -6.82 26.83 57.37
C THR A 65 -5.60 26.35 56.59
N PRO A 66 -4.56 25.81 57.23
CA PRO A 66 -3.43 25.23 56.52
C PRO A 66 -3.86 23.98 55.74
N LEU A 67 -3.38 23.87 54.50
CA LEU A 67 -3.61 22.75 53.59
C LEU A 67 -2.31 21.95 53.47
N VAL A 68 -2.25 20.82 54.17
CA VAL A 68 -1.05 19.99 54.32
C VAL A 68 -1.27 18.63 53.71
N ALA A 69 -0.35 18.20 52.84
CA ALA A 69 -0.26 16.84 52.32
C ALA A 69 1.12 16.27 52.63
N GLU A 70 1.17 15.03 53.12
CA GLU A 70 2.43 14.31 53.40
C GLU A 70 3.43 15.09 54.29
N GLY A 71 2.90 15.87 55.25
CA GLY A 71 3.72 16.69 56.15
C GLY A 71 4.23 18.00 55.55
N ARG A 72 3.90 18.31 54.29
CA ARG A 72 4.28 19.55 53.61
C ARG A 72 3.11 20.52 53.50
N LEU A 73 3.32 21.78 53.90
CA LEU A 73 2.35 22.86 53.68
C LEU A 73 2.29 23.21 52.19
N LEU A 74 1.14 22.97 51.57
CA LEU A 74 0.91 23.29 50.16
C LEU A 74 0.27 24.66 49.97
N GLY A 75 -0.48 25.16 50.95
CA GLY A 75 -1.12 26.46 50.91
C GLY A 75 -2.01 26.71 52.12
N VAL A 76 -2.65 27.86 52.17
CA VAL A 76 -3.58 28.27 53.24
C VAL A 76 -4.90 28.69 52.62
N PHE A 77 -5.99 28.06 53.03
CA PHE A 77 -7.34 28.49 52.67
C PHE A 77 -7.77 29.63 53.59
N VAL A 78 -7.97 30.82 53.01
CA VAL A 78 -8.34 32.03 53.75
C VAL A 78 -9.83 32.31 53.55
N ALA A 79 -10.65 32.02 54.55
CA ALA A 79 -12.08 32.33 54.56
C ALA A 79 -12.30 33.71 55.19
N ARG A 80 -12.96 34.63 54.46
CA ARG A 80 -13.20 36.03 54.88
C ARG A 80 -14.69 36.26 55.16
N GLY A 81 -14.97 37.07 56.18
CA GLY A 81 -16.33 37.25 56.69
C GLY A 81 -16.88 35.98 57.35
N ALA A 82 -15.99 35.11 57.82
CA ALA A 82 -16.34 33.83 58.41
C ALA A 82 -16.67 33.98 59.90
N SER A 83 -17.70 33.26 60.36
CA SER A 83 -18.07 33.20 61.77
C SER A 83 -17.88 31.78 62.30
N LEU A 84 -17.13 31.64 63.39
CA LEU A 84 -16.88 30.36 64.07
C LEU A 84 -17.70 30.29 65.37
N PRO A 85 -18.80 29.52 65.42
CA PRO A 85 -19.64 29.40 66.61
C PRO A 85 -18.94 28.65 67.76
N ALA A 86 -18.01 27.73 67.47
CA ALA A 86 -17.27 26.96 68.48
C ALA A 86 -15.75 26.88 68.16
N PRO A 87 -14.98 27.97 68.40
CA PRO A 87 -13.58 28.06 67.98
C PRO A 87 -12.68 26.97 68.57
N ARG A 88 -12.84 26.64 69.86
CA ARG A 88 -12.01 25.64 70.56
C ARG A 88 -12.09 24.24 69.93
N THR A 89 -13.26 23.89 69.38
CA THR A 89 -13.50 22.57 68.81
C THR A 89 -13.23 22.55 67.31
N MET A 90 -13.54 23.63 66.59
CA MET A 90 -13.45 23.67 65.14
C MET A 90 -12.04 23.96 64.61
N LEU A 91 -11.21 24.75 65.32
CA LEU A 91 -9.87 25.11 64.85
C LEU A 91 -8.93 23.91 64.64
N PRO A 92 -8.95 22.86 65.48
CA PRO A 92 -8.19 21.63 65.22
C PRO A 92 -8.80 20.73 64.15
N LEU A 93 -10.10 20.89 63.81
CA LEU A 93 -10.80 20.06 62.83
C LEU A 93 -10.63 20.56 61.40
N LEU A 94 -10.54 21.87 61.19
CA LEU A 94 -10.41 22.47 59.86
C LEU A 94 -9.17 21.98 59.08
N PRO A 95 -7.96 21.88 59.66
CA PRO A 95 -6.80 21.29 58.97
C PRO A 95 -7.02 19.82 58.59
N ARG A 96 -7.74 19.04 59.42
CA ARG A 96 -8.08 17.64 59.13
C ARG A 96 -9.06 17.52 57.97
N ILE A 97 -10.05 18.41 57.90
CA ILE A 97 -10.97 18.50 56.76
C ILE A 97 -10.19 18.85 55.49
N GLY A 98 -9.25 19.79 55.57
CA GLY A 98 -8.31 20.10 54.48
C GLY A 98 -7.50 18.89 54.05
N ALA A 99 -6.92 18.15 54.99
CA ALA A 99 -6.15 16.93 54.70
C ALA A 99 -7.01 15.83 54.05
N MET A 100 -8.26 15.63 54.49
CA MET A 100 -9.20 14.71 53.86
C MET A 100 -9.56 15.14 52.44
N ALA A 101 -9.79 16.44 52.21
CA ALA A 101 -10.05 16.99 50.88
C ALA A 101 -8.86 16.76 49.93
N LEU A 102 -7.64 16.99 50.41
CA LEU A 102 -6.41 16.71 49.66
C LEU A 102 -6.23 15.21 49.41
N THR A 103 -6.56 14.35 50.38
CA THR A 103 -6.50 12.89 50.19
C THR A 103 -7.51 12.45 49.13
N GLN A 104 -8.72 12.99 49.15
CA GLN A 104 -9.73 12.74 48.12
C GLN A 104 -9.26 13.22 46.75
N LEU A 105 -8.61 14.39 46.66
CA LEU A 105 -8.01 14.88 45.41
C LEU A 105 -6.90 13.95 44.91
N ALA A 106 -6.00 13.51 45.80
CA ALA A 106 -4.92 12.59 45.48
C ALA A 106 -5.45 11.23 44.99
N LEU A 107 -6.47 10.67 45.65
CA LEU A 107 -7.14 9.43 45.24
C LEU A 107 -7.88 9.58 43.91
N THR A 108 -8.56 10.71 43.69
CA THR A 108 -9.27 10.99 42.43
C THR A 108 -8.28 11.11 41.27
N ARG A 109 -7.12 11.74 41.50
CA ARG A 109 -6.04 11.83 40.53
C ARG A 109 -5.41 10.47 40.25
N ALA A 110 -5.15 9.68 41.29
CA ALA A 110 -4.61 8.33 41.14
C ALA A 110 -5.57 7.41 40.36
N ALA A 111 -6.89 7.54 40.58
CA ALA A 111 -7.89 6.80 39.80
C ALA A 111 -8.03 7.29 38.35
N ALA A 112 -7.61 8.54 38.08
CA ALA A 112 -7.70 9.15 36.75
C ALA A 112 -6.41 9.02 35.93
N ALA A 113 -5.31 8.55 36.52
CA ALA A 113 -3.99 8.44 35.89
C ALA A 113 -3.52 6.98 35.76
N ASP A 114 -2.68 6.73 34.75
CA ASP A 114 -1.97 5.47 34.56
C ASP A 114 -0.78 5.36 35.54
N GLU A 115 -0.71 4.24 36.26
CA GLU A 115 0.28 4.05 37.34
C GLU A 115 1.73 4.09 36.87
N LEU A 116 1.99 3.69 35.63
CA LEU A 116 3.34 3.58 35.08
C LEU A 116 3.85 4.91 34.51
N THR A 117 2.98 5.63 33.80
CA THR A 117 3.36 6.81 33.03
C THR A 117 2.98 8.13 33.69
N GLY A 118 2.05 8.11 34.65
CA GLY A 118 1.49 9.30 35.28
C GLY A 118 0.55 10.12 34.38
N LEU A 119 0.39 9.71 33.11
CA LEU A 119 -0.56 10.29 32.16
C LEU A 119 -2.00 9.95 32.55
N ALA A 120 -2.98 10.62 31.95
CA ALA A 120 -4.39 10.27 32.17
C ALA A 120 -4.72 8.83 31.69
N SER A 121 -5.71 8.20 32.30
CA SER A 121 -6.24 6.91 31.85
C SER A 121 -7.12 7.06 30.60
N GLY A 122 -7.31 5.97 29.86
CA GLY A 122 -8.22 5.95 28.70
C GLY A 122 -9.66 6.34 29.04
N ASP A 123 -10.13 6.02 30.25
CA ASP A 123 -11.46 6.44 30.74
C ASP A 123 -11.53 7.95 30.97
N THR A 124 -10.45 8.55 31.46
CA THR A 124 -10.35 10.00 31.65
C THR A 124 -10.30 10.73 30.31
N LEU A 125 -9.57 10.20 29.32
CA LEU A 125 -9.60 10.72 27.95
C LEU A 125 -11.00 10.63 27.35
N THR A 126 -11.66 9.48 27.47
CA THR A 126 -13.01 9.29 26.91
C THR A 126 -14.01 10.26 27.51
N ARG A 127 -13.98 10.48 28.84
CA ARG A 127 -14.82 11.47 29.51
C ARG A 127 -14.53 12.90 29.04
N ALA A 128 -13.25 13.25 28.84
CA ALA A 128 -12.87 14.56 28.32
C ALA A 128 -13.41 14.78 26.90
N LEU A 129 -13.30 13.77 26.03
CA LEU A 129 -13.86 13.80 24.67
C LEU A 129 -15.39 13.93 24.68
N THR A 130 -16.08 13.17 25.53
CA THR A 130 -17.54 13.26 25.67
C THR A 130 -17.99 14.66 26.06
N ARG A 131 -17.36 15.25 27.09
CA ARG A 131 -17.66 16.61 27.54
C ARG A 131 -17.45 17.64 26.43
N GLU A 132 -16.37 17.52 25.66
CA GLU A 132 -16.08 18.45 24.58
C GLU A 132 -17.04 18.30 23.40
N ILE A 133 -17.48 17.08 23.10
CA ILE A 133 -18.53 16.85 22.09
C ILE A 133 -19.85 17.50 22.52
N GLU A 134 -20.26 17.35 23.78
CA GLU A 134 -21.45 18.02 24.34
C GLU A 134 -21.33 19.54 24.20
N LEU A 135 -20.20 20.14 24.60
CA LEU A 135 -19.96 21.58 24.47
C LEU A 135 -19.99 22.07 23.02
N VAL A 136 -19.48 21.28 22.07
CA VAL A 136 -19.54 21.61 20.64
C VAL A 136 -20.97 21.51 20.12
N GLN A 137 -21.74 20.48 20.51
CA GLN A 137 -23.14 20.31 20.10
C GLN A 137 -24.05 21.42 20.65
N ASP A 138 -23.91 21.78 21.92
CA ASP A 138 -24.66 22.85 22.59
C ASP A 138 -24.43 24.23 21.95
N ARG A 139 -23.31 24.42 21.24
CA ARG A 139 -22.98 25.66 20.52
C ARG A 139 -23.38 25.63 19.04
N ILE A 140 -23.53 24.44 18.45
CA ILE A 140 -23.96 24.26 17.05
C ILE A 140 -25.50 24.24 16.94
N LEU A 141 -26.23 23.84 17.99
CA LEU A 141 -27.69 23.87 18.08
C LEU A 141 -28.14 24.91 19.13
N PRO A 142 -28.87 25.99 18.77
CA PRO A 142 -29.37 26.94 19.77
C PRO A 142 -30.56 26.32 20.52
N GLY A 143 -30.33 25.77 21.72
CA GLY A 143 -31.36 25.14 22.54
C GLY A 143 -31.06 25.14 24.04
N SER A 144 -31.37 26.27 24.69
CA SER A 144 -31.65 26.47 26.13
C SER A 144 -31.14 25.45 27.17
N ALA A 145 -29.95 25.66 27.74
CA ALA A 145 -29.70 25.63 29.20
C ALA A 145 -28.23 25.96 29.56
N SER A 146 -28.01 27.16 30.11
CA SER A 146 -27.14 27.47 31.25
C SER A 146 -25.87 26.65 31.53
N LEU A 147 -24.70 27.24 31.25
CA LEU A 147 -23.74 27.81 32.21
C LEU A 147 -22.33 27.79 31.61
N VAL A 148 -21.79 28.98 31.40
CA VAL A 148 -20.39 29.21 31.06
C VAL A 148 -19.54 28.76 32.27
N ASP A 149 -18.79 27.67 32.12
CA ASP A 149 -17.67 27.35 32.99
C ASP A 149 -16.54 28.37 32.70
N PRO A 150 -16.19 29.27 33.63
CA PRO A 150 -15.17 30.28 33.41
C PRO A 150 -13.74 29.71 33.35
N GLY A 151 -13.54 28.39 33.53
CA GLY A 151 -12.24 27.72 33.43
C GLY A 151 -11.79 27.30 32.02
N LEU A 152 -12.61 27.47 30.98
CA LEU A 152 -12.27 27.06 29.62
C LEU A 152 -11.92 28.25 28.73
N THR A 153 -10.72 28.79 28.92
CA THR A 153 -10.13 29.77 28.01
C THR A 153 -9.61 29.08 26.75
N GLY A 154 -10.41 29.08 25.69
CA GLY A 154 -9.94 28.87 24.31
C GLY A 154 -10.68 27.81 23.52
N LEU A 155 -11.87 28.11 23.00
CA LEU A 155 -12.56 27.19 22.07
C LEU A 155 -13.19 27.94 20.90
N ARG A 156 -12.70 27.63 19.70
CA ARG A 156 -13.34 27.93 18.41
C ARG A 156 -13.53 26.60 17.63
N GLY A 157 -14.75 26.07 17.65
CA GLY A 157 -15.35 25.27 16.58
C GLY A 157 -14.97 23.79 16.37
N GLY A 158 -14.06 23.19 17.15
CA GLY A 158 -13.71 21.77 17.01
C GLY A 158 -12.49 21.37 17.85
N PHE A 159 -12.10 20.10 17.82
CA PHE A 159 -10.89 19.60 18.49
C PHE A 159 -10.26 18.45 17.72
N GLY A 160 -9.00 18.18 18.02
CA GLY A 160 -8.24 17.07 17.44
C GLY A 160 -7.92 15.97 18.45
N LEU A 161 -7.86 14.75 17.95
CA LEU A 161 -7.45 13.56 18.69
C LEU A 161 -6.31 12.87 17.96
N VAL A 162 -5.22 12.59 18.65
CA VAL A 162 -4.07 11.86 18.12
C VAL A 162 -3.96 10.53 18.87
N ALA A 163 -3.96 9.42 18.14
CA ALA A 163 -3.58 8.10 18.64
C ALA A 163 -2.12 7.83 18.27
N LEU A 164 -1.30 7.37 19.22
CA LEU A 164 0.14 7.13 19.05
C LEU A 164 0.51 5.76 19.57
N ASP A 165 1.38 5.06 18.86
CA ASP A 165 1.80 3.71 19.22
C ASP A 165 3.27 3.48 18.84
N LEU A 166 4.02 2.82 19.72
CA LEU A 166 5.44 2.59 19.59
C LEU A 166 5.74 1.45 18.60
N ASP A 167 6.55 1.72 17.58
CA ASP A 167 6.76 0.76 16.50
C ASP A 167 7.55 -0.46 16.98
N GLY A 168 6.90 -1.64 16.97
CA GLY A 168 7.55 -2.91 17.29
C GLY A 168 7.94 -3.07 18.76
N PHE A 169 7.29 -2.34 19.67
CA PHE A 169 7.59 -2.39 21.09
C PHE A 169 7.49 -3.79 21.70
N SER A 170 6.54 -4.62 21.26
CA SER A 170 6.38 -6.00 21.76
C SER A 170 7.64 -6.85 21.51
N ARG A 171 8.32 -6.64 20.37
CA ARG A 171 9.60 -7.32 20.05
C ARG A 171 10.74 -6.80 20.92
N LEU A 172 10.75 -5.51 21.22
CA LEU A 172 11.74 -4.91 22.12
C LEU A 172 11.55 -5.40 23.57
N ALA A 173 10.30 -5.49 24.02
CA ALA A 173 9.96 -6.01 25.33
C ALA A 173 10.38 -7.47 25.50
N ALA A 174 10.16 -8.29 24.48
CA ALA A 174 10.64 -9.69 24.47
C ALA A 174 12.18 -9.79 24.53
N ARG A 175 12.90 -8.83 23.94
CA ARG A 175 14.37 -8.83 23.88
C ARG A 175 15.03 -8.30 25.16
N TYR A 176 14.54 -7.18 25.70
CA TYR A 176 15.20 -6.46 26.81
C TYR A 176 14.53 -6.66 28.17
N GLY A 177 13.37 -7.33 28.20
CA GLY A 177 12.66 -7.69 29.43
C GLY A 177 11.79 -6.57 29.99
N PHE A 178 10.92 -6.97 30.92
CA PHE A 178 9.83 -6.16 31.45
C PHE A 178 10.28 -4.85 32.12
N MET A 179 11.31 -4.90 32.96
CA MET A 179 11.82 -3.71 33.67
C MET A 179 12.35 -2.62 32.73
N ALA A 180 13.01 -3.01 31.63
CA ALA A 180 13.51 -2.06 30.64
C ALA A 180 12.36 -1.44 29.83
N SER A 181 11.35 -2.24 29.51
CA SER A 181 10.12 -1.79 28.85
C SER A 181 9.32 -0.80 29.69
N GLU A 182 9.11 -1.09 30.98
CA GLU A 182 8.41 -0.19 31.89
C GLU A 182 9.11 1.16 32.04
N ALA A 183 10.43 1.14 32.21
CA ALA A 183 11.23 2.37 32.27
C ALA A 183 11.15 3.19 30.96
N ALA A 184 11.08 2.50 29.81
CA ALA A 184 10.90 3.15 28.52
C ALA A 184 9.51 3.80 28.40
N LEU A 185 8.44 3.09 28.76
CA LEU A 185 7.07 3.61 28.75
C LEU A 185 6.91 4.82 29.69
N ALA A 186 7.45 4.75 30.90
CA ALA A 186 7.43 5.88 31.84
C ALA A 186 8.12 7.13 31.27
N ARG A 187 9.27 6.94 30.61
CA ARG A 187 10.02 8.05 29.97
C ARG A 187 9.30 8.61 28.74
N VAL A 188 8.63 7.75 27.97
CA VAL A 188 7.75 8.16 26.86
C VAL A 188 6.57 8.97 27.39
N GLY A 189 5.95 8.53 28.50
CA GLY A 189 4.89 9.26 29.18
C GLY A 189 5.32 10.68 29.58
N GLY A 190 6.49 10.81 30.20
CA GLY A 190 7.04 12.12 30.54
C GLY A 190 7.39 12.99 29.32
N LEU A 191 7.74 12.39 28.17
CA LEU A 191 7.92 13.14 26.92
C LEU A 191 6.56 13.65 26.42
N LEU A 192 5.55 12.79 26.37
CA LEU A 192 4.19 13.14 25.95
C LEU A 192 3.61 14.28 26.77
N GLU A 193 3.76 14.23 28.10
CA GLU A 193 3.31 15.28 29.01
C GLU A 193 3.96 16.64 28.70
N ARG A 194 5.27 16.66 28.38
CA ARG A 194 5.99 17.90 28.01
C ARG A 194 5.65 18.42 26.61
N THR A 195 5.37 17.51 25.67
CA THR A 195 5.03 17.88 24.28
C THR A 195 3.56 18.23 24.11
N CYS A 196 2.70 17.86 25.06
CA CYS A 196 1.27 18.16 25.00
C CYS A 196 1.06 19.69 25.13
N PRO A 197 0.36 20.34 24.18
CA PRO A 197 0.08 21.77 24.25
C PRO A 197 -0.74 22.16 25.49
N GLU A 198 -0.65 23.42 25.91
CA GLU A 198 -1.46 23.94 27.01
C GLU A 198 -2.97 23.73 26.75
N GLY A 199 -3.67 23.18 27.75
CA GLY A 199 -5.08 22.79 27.65
C GLY A 199 -5.32 21.40 27.04
N GLY A 200 -4.31 20.77 26.45
CA GLY A 200 -4.37 19.40 25.96
C GLY A 200 -4.32 18.35 27.08
N LEU A 201 -4.73 17.13 26.75
CA LEU A 201 -4.69 15.98 27.66
C LEU A 201 -3.96 14.83 26.98
N ALA A 202 -2.84 14.39 27.56
CA ALA A 202 -2.16 13.16 27.18
C ALA A 202 -2.60 12.00 28.08
N ALA A 203 -2.93 10.88 27.46
CA ALA A 203 -3.43 9.69 28.13
C ALA A 203 -2.76 8.42 27.61
N ARG A 204 -2.60 7.43 28.48
CA ARG A 204 -2.26 6.06 28.08
C ARG A 204 -3.54 5.23 27.99
N LEU A 205 -3.75 4.59 26.85
CA LEU A 205 -4.96 3.82 26.58
C LEU A 205 -4.81 2.39 27.07
N HIS A 206 -3.82 1.68 26.56
CA HIS A 206 -3.38 0.35 26.99
C HIS A 206 -1.99 0.07 26.39
N ASP A 207 -1.21 -0.81 27.01
CA ASP A 207 0.10 -1.25 26.50
C ASP A 207 1.02 -0.09 26.09
N ASP A 208 1.37 0.01 24.81
CA ASP A 208 2.18 1.03 24.17
C ASP A 208 1.36 2.05 23.36
N LEU A 209 0.02 2.02 23.50
CA LEU A 209 -0.92 2.92 22.84
C LEU A 209 -1.27 4.14 23.73
N TYR A 210 -1.11 5.32 23.16
CA TYR A 210 -1.35 6.62 23.78
C TYR A 210 -2.40 7.42 23.00
N GLY A 211 -3.06 8.34 23.68
CA GLY A 211 -4.00 9.30 23.10
C GLY A 211 -3.67 10.73 23.54
N LEU A 212 -3.67 11.68 22.61
CA LEU A 212 -3.60 13.11 22.93
C LEU A 212 -4.88 13.79 22.44
N PHE A 213 -5.59 14.39 23.37
CA PHE A 213 -6.66 15.33 23.09
C PHE A 213 -6.09 16.74 22.98
N LEU A 214 -6.41 17.42 21.87
CA LEU A 214 -5.91 18.74 21.52
C LEU A 214 -7.09 19.70 21.28
N PRO A 215 -7.47 20.55 22.26
CA PRO A 215 -8.62 21.44 22.13
C PRO A 215 -8.37 22.51 21.05
N GLY A 216 -9.37 22.77 20.20
CA GLY A 216 -9.27 23.81 19.17
C GLY A 216 -8.22 23.57 18.09
N ALA A 217 -7.61 22.38 18.04
CA ALA A 217 -6.55 22.08 17.07
C ALA A 217 -7.12 21.88 15.66
N SER A 218 -6.39 22.35 14.65
CA SER A 218 -6.64 21.99 13.25
C SER A 218 -5.95 20.67 12.90
N ALA A 219 -6.28 20.07 11.77
CA ALA A 219 -5.57 18.91 11.23
C ALA A 219 -4.06 19.13 11.12
N ALA A 220 -3.64 20.33 10.68
CA ALA A 220 -2.23 20.70 10.58
C ALA A 220 -1.55 20.73 11.96
N ARG A 221 -2.21 21.33 12.96
CA ARG A 221 -1.65 21.41 14.33
C ARG A 221 -1.56 20.04 15.00
N CYS A 222 -2.53 19.16 14.76
CA CYS A 222 -2.48 17.78 15.26
C CYS A 222 -1.29 17.01 14.67
N ARG A 223 -1.09 17.16 13.35
CA ARG A 223 0.05 16.57 12.65
C ARG A 223 1.38 17.13 13.15
N GLU A 224 1.51 18.45 13.25
CA GLU A 224 2.73 19.10 13.75
C GLU A 224 3.08 18.64 15.17
N THR A 225 2.07 18.51 16.05
CA THR A 225 2.25 18.00 17.43
C THR A 225 2.72 16.54 17.41
N ALA A 226 2.10 15.70 16.59
CA ALA A 226 2.49 14.30 16.45
C ALA A 226 3.90 14.13 15.89
N GLU A 227 4.22 14.82 14.78
CA GLU A 227 5.56 14.81 14.18
C GLU A 227 6.62 15.39 15.13
N GLY A 228 6.28 16.43 15.89
CA GLY A 228 7.15 16.99 16.93
C GLY A 228 7.51 15.94 17.98
N PHE A 229 6.52 15.18 18.46
CA PHE A 229 6.73 14.09 19.40
C PHE A 229 7.61 12.98 18.80
N LEU A 230 7.32 12.51 17.57
CA LEU A 230 8.12 11.49 16.86
C LEU A 230 9.60 11.92 16.72
N ARG A 231 9.84 13.19 16.33
CA ARG A 231 11.18 13.78 16.22
C ARG A 231 11.93 13.82 17.55
N GLU A 232 11.26 14.13 18.65
CA GLU A 232 11.89 14.12 19.97
C GLU A 232 12.12 12.70 20.48
N LEU A 233 11.19 11.76 20.22
CA LEU A 233 11.33 10.36 20.62
C LEU A 233 12.53 9.69 19.94
N SER A 234 12.72 9.91 18.64
CA SER A 234 13.83 9.33 17.87
C SER A 234 15.21 9.78 18.37
N ARG A 235 15.30 10.88 19.13
CA ARG A 235 16.53 11.37 19.77
C ARG A 235 16.81 10.73 21.13
N LEU A 236 15.84 10.04 21.72
CA LEU A 236 16.00 9.40 23.02
C LEU A 236 16.66 8.03 22.90
N ALA A 237 17.70 7.82 23.70
CA ALA A 237 18.31 6.51 23.93
C ALA A 237 17.84 5.93 25.26
N PHE A 238 17.44 4.66 25.25
CA PHE A 238 16.89 3.94 26.40
C PHE A 238 17.92 2.93 26.92
N PRO A 239 18.51 3.17 28.12
CA PRO A 239 19.53 2.28 28.67
C PRO A 239 18.93 1.04 29.33
N VAL A 240 19.52 -0.13 29.06
CA VAL A 240 19.17 -1.41 29.67
C VAL A 240 20.13 -1.67 30.83
N ARG A 241 19.67 -1.46 32.07
CA ARG A 241 20.51 -1.54 33.27
C ARG A 241 21.21 -2.89 33.46
N ALA A 242 20.61 -3.98 32.99
CA ALA A 242 21.15 -5.33 33.17
C ALA A 242 22.32 -5.66 32.22
N THR A 243 22.34 -5.09 31.02
CA THR A 243 23.33 -5.41 29.98
C THR A 243 24.27 -4.24 29.64
N GLY A 244 23.91 -3.01 30.02
CA GLY A 244 24.62 -1.79 29.64
C GLY A 244 24.35 -1.34 28.20
N GLU A 245 23.53 -2.08 27.44
CA GLU A 245 23.13 -1.73 26.08
C GLU A 245 22.14 -0.56 26.06
N GLN A 246 22.01 0.09 24.90
CA GLN A 246 21.00 1.12 24.65
C GLN A 246 20.19 0.80 23.40
N PHE A 247 18.91 1.13 23.40
CA PHE A 247 18.06 1.04 22.21
C PHE A 247 17.32 2.36 21.94
N SER A 248 16.86 2.54 20.71
CA SER A 248 16.04 3.67 20.27
C SER A 248 14.61 3.20 19.97
N LEU A 249 13.65 4.13 20.09
CA LEU A 249 12.25 3.90 19.76
C LEU A 249 11.82 4.81 18.61
N THR A 250 10.92 4.32 17.77
CA THR A 250 10.11 5.12 16.85
C THR A 250 8.64 4.93 17.20
N ALA A 251 7.78 5.84 16.78
CA ALA A 251 6.34 5.71 16.95
C ALA A 251 5.63 6.09 15.66
N SER A 252 4.42 5.58 15.48
CA SER A 252 3.52 6.04 14.43
C SER A 252 2.31 6.73 15.05
N ALA A 253 1.69 7.64 14.31
CA ALA A 253 0.57 8.45 14.80
C ALA A 253 -0.62 8.49 13.83
N GLY A 254 -1.83 8.46 14.37
CA GLY A 254 -3.09 8.65 13.67
C GLY A 254 -3.87 9.85 14.21
N CYS A 255 -4.26 10.79 13.36
CA CYS A 255 -5.01 11.98 13.75
C CYS A 255 -6.47 11.90 13.27
N ALA A 256 -7.43 12.27 14.12
CA ALA A 256 -8.83 12.46 13.77
C ALA A 256 -9.38 13.78 14.34
N MET A 257 -10.32 14.39 13.64
CA MET A 257 -10.84 15.73 13.89
C MET A 257 -12.34 15.69 14.11
N TYR A 258 -12.82 16.31 15.19
CA TYR A 258 -14.24 16.53 15.43
C TYR A 258 -14.60 18.00 15.20
N PRO A 259 -15.66 18.32 14.45
CA PRO A 259 -16.64 17.42 13.81
C PRO A 259 -16.26 16.98 12.38
N GLN A 260 -15.12 17.43 11.84
CA GLN A 260 -14.78 17.30 10.42
C GLN A 260 -14.75 15.86 9.89
N ASP A 261 -14.25 14.92 10.68
CA ASP A 261 -14.15 13.52 10.27
C ASP A 261 -15.44 12.74 10.57
N MET A 262 -16.51 13.35 11.09
CA MET A 262 -17.78 12.67 11.41
C MET A 262 -18.79 12.79 10.25
N ARG A 263 -19.57 11.74 9.99
CA ARG A 263 -20.59 11.70 8.92
C ARG A 263 -22.02 11.74 9.48
N GLY A 264 -22.98 12.21 8.67
CA GLY A 264 -24.39 12.48 9.04
C GLY A 264 -25.01 11.62 10.14
N GLY A 265 -25.09 10.29 9.94
CA GLY A 265 -25.69 9.38 10.92
C GLY A 265 -24.90 9.25 12.24
N GLN A 266 -23.59 9.53 12.23
CA GLN A 266 -22.73 9.46 13.41
C GLN A 266 -22.98 10.63 14.38
N PHE A 267 -23.51 11.76 13.88
CA PHE A 267 -23.92 12.88 14.74
C PHE A 267 -25.18 12.60 15.56
N VAL A 268 -25.95 11.58 15.20
CA VAL A 268 -27.18 11.17 15.92
C VAL A 268 -26.86 10.32 17.15
N ALA A 269 -25.71 9.66 17.17
CA ALA A 269 -25.28 8.82 18.29
C ALA A 269 -25.07 9.65 19.58
N PRO A 270 -25.23 9.07 20.78
CA PRO A 270 -24.91 9.77 22.03
C PRO A 270 -23.45 10.28 22.06
N PRO A 271 -23.15 11.40 22.74
CA PRO A 271 -21.79 11.97 22.79
C PRO A 271 -20.69 10.97 23.21
N ALA A 272 -21.00 10.04 24.12
CA ALA A 272 -20.08 8.98 24.53
C ALA A 272 -19.76 7.98 23.40
N GLU A 273 -20.74 7.68 22.54
CA GLU A 273 -20.54 6.82 21.37
C GLU A 273 -19.78 7.57 20.27
N GLN A 274 -20.05 8.85 20.08
CA GLN A 274 -19.28 9.70 19.16
C GLN A 274 -17.80 9.79 19.56
N ALA A 275 -17.51 9.92 20.86
CA ALA A 275 -16.15 9.89 21.37
C ALA A 275 -15.42 8.58 21.04
N ARG A 276 -16.10 7.43 21.19
CA ARG A 276 -15.57 6.11 20.82
C ARG A 276 -15.36 5.97 19.31
N LEU A 277 -16.29 6.45 18.50
CA LEU A 277 -16.18 6.46 17.04
C LEU A 277 -14.96 7.28 16.60
N LEU A 278 -14.79 8.48 17.15
CA LEU A 278 -13.66 9.36 16.84
C LEU A 278 -12.33 8.72 17.26
N LEU A 279 -12.26 8.10 18.44
CA LEU A 279 -11.09 7.33 18.86
C LEU A 279 -10.82 6.16 17.91
N GLY A 280 -11.87 5.46 17.47
CA GLY A 280 -11.77 4.42 16.44
C GLY A 280 -11.17 4.95 15.13
N LYS A 281 -11.59 6.13 14.68
CA LYS A 281 -11.04 6.79 13.48
C LYS A 281 -9.56 7.16 13.64
N ALA A 282 -9.18 7.71 14.80
CA ALA A 282 -7.76 7.97 15.10
C ALA A 282 -6.93 6.69 15.11
N LYS A 283 -7.45 5.58 15.68
CA LYS A 283 -6.78 4.27 15.66
C LYS A 283 -6.69 3.67 14.25
N ARG A 284 -7.71 3.84 13.39
CA ARG A 284 -7.62 3.43 11.98
C ARG A 284 -6.54 4.21 11.24
N ALA A 285 -6.50 5.53 11.42
CA ALA A 285 -5.43 6.36 10.86
C ALA A 285 -4.04 5.90 11.32
N LEU A 286 -3.90 5.56 12.60
CA LEU A 286 -2.67 5.01 13.16
C LEU A 286 -2.29 3.66 12.51
N SER A 287 -3.24 2.76 12.30
CA SER A 287 -3.00 1.48 11.60
C SER A 287 -2.46 1.73 10.20
N VAL A 288 -3.11 2.62 9.44
CA VAL A 288 -2.66 3.00 8.09
C VAL A 288 -1.27 3.64 8.11
N ALA A 289 -0.95 4.46 9.11
CA ALA A 289 0.40 5.01 9.28
C ALA A 289 1.44 3.89 9.44
N LYS A 290 1.16 2.87 10.26
CA LYS A 290 2.03 1.71 10.45
C LYS A 290 2.19 0.87 9.18
N ASP A 291 1.12 0.74 8.38
CA ASP A 291 1.15 0.04 7.09
C ASP A 291 1.96 0.80 6.02
N LEU A 292 2.14 2.12 6.19
CA LEU A 292 3.01 2.95 5.35
C LEU A 292 4.49 2.86 5.79
N GLY A 293 4.77 2.43 7.02
CA GLY A 293 6.12 2.23 7.54
C GLY A 293 6.24 2.64 9.01
N ARG A 294 7.49 2.77 9.48
CA ARG A 294 7.79 3.33 10.81
C ARG A 294 7.89 4.85 10.75
N ASP A 295 7.71 5.49 11.90
CA ASP A 295 7.87 6.95 12.03
C ASP A 295 6.95 7.74 11.08
N GLN A 296 5.70 7.30 10.94
CA GLN A 296 4.71 7.92 10.04
C GLN A 296 3.55 8.57 10.82
N VAL A 297 3.00 9.63 10.24
CA VAL A 297 1.78 10.29 10.74
C VAL A 297 0.72 10.29 9.65
N MET A 298 -0.47 9.78 9.96
CA MET A 298 -1.61 9.77 9.04
C MET A 298 -2.80 10.50 9.65
N ALA A 299 -3.50 11.30 8.86
CA ALA A 299 -4.76 11.92 9.27
C ALA A 299 -5.94 11.18 8.64
N TYR A 300 -7.03 10.99 9.39
CA TYR A 300 -8.17 10.17 8.96
C TYR A 300 -8.74 10.62 7.61
N HIS A 301 -9.01 11.91 7.41
CA HIS A 301 -9.48 12.46 6.12
C HIS A 301 -8.54 12.22 4.93
N ARG A 302 -7.25 11.91 5.15
CA ARG A 302 -6.29 11.59 4.08
C ARG A 302 -6.25 10.12 3.73
N ILE A 303 -6.75 9.22 4.59
CA ILE A 303 -6.70 7.78 4.33
C ILE A 303 -7.35 7.45 2.98
N LEU A 304 -8.53 8.01 2.72
CA LEU A 304 -9.21 7.81 1.45
C LEU A 304 -8.35 8.29 0.27
N ALA A 305 -7.71 9.46 0.41
CA ALA A 305 -6.93 10.06 -0.67
C ALA A 305 -5.62 9.32 -1.00
N GLU A 306 -4.88 8.84 0.00
CA GLU A 306 -3.49 8.35 -0.20
C GLU A 306 -3.09 7.16 0.67
N GLY A 307 -3.97 6.68 1.55
CA GLY A 307 -3.67 5.63 2.53
C GLY A 307 -3.92 4.20 2.04
N GLY A 308 -4.31 4.01 0.78
CA GLY A 308 -4.70 2.69 0.28
C GLY A 308 -3.57 1.84 -0.23
N VAL A 309 -3.78 0.54 -0.16
CA VAL A 309 -2.84 -0.48 -0.63
C VAL A 309 -3.58 -1.58 -1.36
N VAL A 310 -2.95 -2.10 -2.41
CA VAL A 310 -3.36 -3.34 -3.06
C VAL A 310 -2.97 -4.50 -2.14
N LEU A 311 -3.97 -5.24 -1.67
CA LEU A 311 -3.79 -6.39 -0.78
C LEU A 311 -3.46 -7.65 -1.58
N GLU A 312 -4.23 -7.91 -2.65
CA GLU A 312 -4.06 -9.09 -3.49
C GLU A 312 -4.46 -8.79 -4.94
N THR A 313 -3.80 -9.46 -5.88
CA THR A 313 -4.14 -9.45 -7.31
C THR A 313 -4.96 -10.69 -7.65
N LEU A 314 -6.17 -10.49 -8.17
CA LEU A 314 -7.12 -11.54 -8.50
C LEU A 314 -7.17 -11.77 -10.02
N PRO A 315 -7.69 -12.93 -10.49
CA PRO A 315 -7.94 -13.16 -11.92
C PRO A 315 -8.87 -12.11 -12.53
N LEU A 316 -8.86 -12.01 -13.87
CA LEU A 316 -9.76 -11.13 -14.65
C LEU A 316 -9.62 -9.64 -14.31
N SER A 317 -8.37 -9.15 -14.16
CA SER A 317 -8.09 -7.74 -13.91
C SER A 317 -8.75 -7.19 -12.64
N ARG A 318 -8.93 -8.02 -11.61
CA ARG A 318 -9.46 -7.60 -10.31
C ARG A 318 -8.36 -7.52 -9.28
N ILE A 319 -8.55 -6.66 -8.30
CA ILE A 319 -7.67 -6.51 -7.15
C ILE A 319 -8.51 -6.38 -5.88
N SER A 320 -7.98 -6.81 -4.75
CA SER A 320 -8.50 -6.45 -3.44
C SER A 320 -7.68 -5.31 -2.85
N VAL A 321 -8.34 -4.37 -2.20
CA VAL A 321 -7.73 -3.14 -1.68
C VAL A 321 -8.13 -2.88 -0.24
N SER A 322 -7.28 -2.17 0.50
CA SER A 322 -7.49 -1.85 1.91
C SER A 322 -8.55 -0.76 2.18
N HIS A 323 -9.08 -0.12 1.14
CA HIS A 323 -10.14 0.89 1.27
C HIS A 323 -11.50 0.23 1.46
N GLY A 324 -12.02 0.23 2.69
CA GLY A 324 -13.40 -0.15 3.00
C GLY A 324 -14.29 1.04 3.38
N ARG A 325 -15.57 0.76 3.69
CA ARG A 325 -16.53 1.77 4.21
C ARG A 325 -16.05 2.43 5.50
N GLY A 326 -15.24 1.72 6.28
CA GLY A 326 -14.63 2.22 7.51
C GLY A 326 -13.62 3.35 7.31
N VAL A 327 -13.18 3.60 6.08
CA VAL A 327 -12.36 4.76 5.67
C VAL A 327 -13.09 5.58 4.61
N ASP A 328 -14.42 5.55 4.65
CA ASP A 328 -15.28 6.40 3.84
C ASP A 328 -15.21 6.10 2.32
N ALA A 329 -14.76 4.89 1.95
CA ALA A 329 -14.73 4.43 0.57
C ALA A 329 -16.12 4.04 0.06
N GLU A 330 -16.38 4.29 -1.22
CA GLU A 330 -17.66 4.08 -1.88
C GLU A 330 -17.48 3.40 -3.24
N ALA A 331 -18.43 2.55 -3.62
CA ALA A 331 -18.42 1.90 -4.93
C ALA A 331 -18.50 2.95 -6.05
N GLY A 332 -17.71 2.76 -7.11
CA GLY A 332 -17.56 3.70 -8.22
C GLY A 332 -16.40 4.68 -8.08
N GLN A 333 -15.79 4.81 -6.90
CA GLN A 333 -14.62 5.67 -6.73
C GLN A 333 -13.41 5.13 -7.50
N ARG A 334 -12.68 6.04 -8.14
CA ARG A 334 -11.51 5.73 -8.98
C ARG A 334 -10.21 6.01 -8.24
N PHE A 335 -9.24 5.13 -8.43
CA PHE A 335 -7.93 5.19 -7.81
C PHE A 335 -6.83 4.97 -8.85
N LEU A 336 -5.81 5.81 -8.78
CA LEU A 336 -4.54 5.64 -9.47
C LEU A 336 -3.67 4.70 -8.63
N ILE A 337 -3.07 3.71 -9.27
CA ILE A 337 -2.21 2.71 -8.64
C ILE A 337 -0.77 3.03 -8.99
N TRP A 338 0.11 3.04 -8.00
CA TRP A 338 1.53 3.35 -8.18
C TRP A 338 2.43 2.51 -7.28
N SER A 339 3.69 2.36 -7.68
CA SER A 339 4.68 1.55 -6.96
C SER A 339 5.47 2.41 -5.96
N PRO A 340 5.51 2.02 -4.67
CA PRO A 340 6.34 2.72 -3.69
C PRO A 340 7.84 2.55 -3.93
N ARG A 341 8.28 1.64 -4.81
CA ARG A 341 9.71 1.45 -5.13
C ARG A 341 10.30 2.61 -5.95
N ASP A 342 9.44 3.37 -6.62
CA ASP A 342 9.83 4.48 -7.50
C ASP A 342 9.64 5.86 -6.82
N GLU A 343 9.39 5.87 -5.51
CA GLU A 343 9.06 7.07 -4.72
C GLU A 343 10.22 8.08 -4.68
N ARG A 344 9.94 9.36 -5.02
CA ARG A 344 10.87 10.48 -4.81
C ARG A 344 10.32 11.46 -3.78
N THR A 345 11.18 11.91 -2.88
CA THR A 345 10.87 12.97 -1.92
C THR A 345 11.05 14.33 -2.59
N LEU A 346 9.97 15.12 -2.67
CA LEU A 346 10.01 16.51 -3.16
C LEU A 346 9.65 17.45 -2.01
N ASP A 347 10.60 18.31 -1.64
CA ASP A 347 10.38 19.41 -0.70
C ASP A 347 9.96 20.66 -1.49
N ILE A 348 8.66 20.95 -1.53
CA ILE A 348 8.15 22.18 -2.14
C ILE A 348 7.73 23.14 -1.01
N ARG A 349 8.34 24.32 -0.99
CA ARG A 349 7.89 25.43 -0.15
C ARG A 349 6.89 26.27 -0.94
N LYS A 350 5.66 26.40 -0.43
CA LYS A 350 4.72 27.40 -0.95
C LYS A 350 5.12 28.81 -0.51
N SER A 351 4.59 29.82 -1.20
CA SER A 351 4.80 31.25 -0.94
C SER A 351 4.23 31.75 0.40
N ASP A 352 3.39 30.95 1.07
CA ASP A 352 2.81 31.20 2.40
C ASP A 352 3.61 30.59 3.55
N GLY A 353 4.73 29.92 3.26
CA GLY A 353 5.58 29.26 4.25
C GLY A 353 5.15 27.83 4.60
N GLU A 354 4.08 27.28 4.02
CA GLU A 354 3.77 25.85 4.14
C GLU A 354 4.87 25.02 3.47
N ARG A 355 5.48 24.12 4.27
CA ARG A 355 6.28 23.02 3.75
C ARG A 355 5.33 21.91 3.29
N LEU A 356 5.21 21.73 1.98
CA LEU A 356 4.65 20.51 1.39
C LEU A 356 5.81 19.56 1.13
N SER A 357 6.25 18.85 2.17
CA SER A 357 7.03 17.62 1.98
C SER A 357 6.04 16.54 1.55
N GLY A 358 5.92 16.33 0.25
CA GLY A 358 5.03 15.33 -0.33
C GLY A 358 5.84 14.21 -0.96
N ARG A 359 5.47 12.96 -0.66
CA ARG A 359 5.91 11.83 -1.47
C ARG A 359 4.98 11.77 -2.67
N TYR A 360 5.52 11.99 -3.87
CA TYR A 360 4.73 11.97 -5.09
C TYR A 360 5.12 10.75 -5.93
N PRO A 361 4.14 10.03 -6.49
CA PRO A 361 4.44 8.95 -7.42
C PRO A 361 5.14 9.51 -8.65
N THR A 362 6.33 8.99 -8.96
CA THR A 362 6.99 9.31 -10.24
C THR A 362 6.35 8.55 -11.40
N THR A 363 5.63 7.47 -11.12
CA THR A 363 5.16 6.52 -12.12
C THR A 363 3.86 5.86 -11.67
N ILE A 364 2.77 6.15 -12.38
CA ILE A 364 1.47 5.49 -12.19
C ILE A 364 1.51 4.17 -12.98
N LYS A 365 1.24 3.05 -12.32
CA LYS A 365 1.15 1.71 -12.92
C LYS A 365 -0.17 1.48 -13.63
N GLY A 366 -1.25 2.05 -13.11
CA GLY A 366 -2.58 1.84 -13.66
C GLY A 366 -3.68 2.56 -12.92
N GLU A 367 -4.90 2.27 -13.30
CA GLU A 367 -6.11 2.82 -12.70
C GLU A 367 -7.10 1.70 -12.38
N ALA A 368 -7.78 1.81 -11.24
CA ALA A 368 -8.83 0.89 -10.84
C ALA A 368 -10.05 1.63 -10.30
N VAL A 369 -11.21 0.98 -10.38
CA VAL A 369 -12.48 1.46 -9.83
C VAL A 369 -13.00 0.49 -8.77
N LEU A 370 -13.46 1.01 -7.63
CA LEU A 370 -14.07 0.17 -6.59
C LEU A 370 -15.41 -0.36 -7.08
N MET A 371 -15.61 -1.67 -7.02
CA MET A 371 -16.83 -2.35 -7.46
C MET A 371 -17.72 -2.72 -6.28
N ASP A 372 -17.14 -3.39 -5.29
CA ASP A 372 -17.84 -3.80 -4.08
C ASP A 372 -17.01 -3.40 -2.86
N VAL A 373 -17.64 -2.68 -1.94
CA VAL A 373 -16.98 -2.08 -0.78
C VAL A 373 -17.54 -2.70 0.50
N GLY A 374 -16.71 -3.53 1.14
CA GLY A 374 -16.96 -4.07 2.48
C GLY A 374 -16.54 -3.09 3.59
N GLU A 375 -16.60 -3.53 4.85
CA GLU A 375 -16.27 -2.67 5.99
C GLU A 375 -14.78 -2.26 6.01
N ASP A 376 -13.87 -3.22 5.88
CA ASP A 376 -12.42 -2.99 6.01
C ASP A 376 -11.63 -3.16 4.69
N MET A 377 -12.26 -3.71 3.64
CA MET A 377 -11.64 -3.90 2.33
C MET A 377 -12.66 -3.78 1.20
N ALA A 378 -12.18 -3.54 -0.02
CA ALA A 378 -12.99 -3.51 -1.22
C ALA A 378 -12.38 -4.36 -2.34
N PHE A 379 -13.22 -4.75 -3.29
CA PHE A 379 -12.80 -5.31 -4.57
C PHE A 379 -12.86 -4.22 -5.62
N ALA A 380 -11.77 -4.07 -6.37
CA ALA A 380 -11.65 -3.11 -7.45
C ALA A 380 -11.35 -3.81 -8.77
N GLU A 381 -11.83 -3.22 -9.86
CA GLU A 381 -11.52 -3.65 -11.22
C GLU A 381 -10.48 -2.71 -11.82
N VAL A 382 -9.39 -3.28 -12.34
CA VAL A 382 -8.31 -2.55 -13.01
C VAL A 382 -8.80 -2.14 -14.39
N LEU A 383 -9.10 -0.85 -14.55
CA LEU A 383 -9.53 -0.24 -15.80
C LEU A 383 -8.40 -0.17 -16.83
N GLN A 384 -7.17 0.07 -16.36
CA GLN A 384 -6.02 0.26 -17.24
C GLN A 384 -4.70 0.03 -16.52
N LEU A 385 -3.72 -0.52 -17.24
CA LEU A 385 -2.30 -0.37 -16.91
C LEU A 385 -1.70 0.71 -17.81
N THR A 386 -0.83 1.55 -17.25
CA THR A 386 -0.07 2.57 -17.98
C THR A 386 0.92 1.90 -18.95
N ASP A 387 1.57 0.82 -18.50
CA ASP A 387 2.35 -0.10 -19.32
C ASP A 387 1.88 -1.54 -19.07
N PRO A 388 1.49 -2.30 -20.11
CA PRO A 388 1.12 -3.71 -19.96
C PRO A 388 2.18 -4.61 -19.30
N HIS A 389 3.46 -4.20 -19.33
CA HIS A 389 4.57 -4.93 -18.70
C HIS A 389 4.77 -4.59 -17.22
N TRP A 390 4.00 -3.63 -16.68
CA TRP A 390 4.03 -3.26 -15.26
C TRP A 390 2.80 -3.81 -14.56
N PRO A 391 2.82 -5.08 -14.12
CA PRO A 391 1.72 -5.64 -13.37
C PRO A 391 1.53 -4.86 -12.06
N ILE A 392 0.27 -4.75 -11.66
CA ILE A 392 -0.07 -4.36 -10.29
C ILE A 392 0.36 -5.51 -9.39
N GLU A 393 1.04 -5.20 -8.30
CA GLU A 393 1.55 -6.16 -7.32
C GLU A 393 0.95 -5.86 -5.93
N PRO A 394 0.79 -6.87 -5.07
CA PRO A 394 0.50 -6.63 -3.65
C PRO A 394 1.52 -5.66 -3.03
N GLY A 395 1.03 -4.64 -2.33
CA GLY A 395 1.84 -3.56 -1.76
C GLY A 395 1.92 -2.29 -2.62
N ASP A 396 1.42 -2.31 -3.86
CA ASP A 396 1.22 -1.08 -4.63
C ASP A 396 0.21 -0.16 -3.92
N ARG A 397 0.39 1.16 -4.07
CA ARG A 397 -0.37 2.18 -3.33
C ARG A 397 -1.47 2.78 -4.17
N LEU A 398 -2.53 3.23 -3.50
CA LEU A 398 -3.69 3.87 -4.10
C LEU A 398 -3.69 5.37 -3.83
N LEU A 399 -3.93 6.13 -4.89
CA LEU A 399 -4.17 7.57 -4.83
C LEU A 399 -5.56 7.83 -5.41
N LEU A 400 -6.44 8.47 -4.65
CA LEU A 400 -7.77 8.84 -5.12
C LEU A 400 -7.64 9.71 -6.39
N ALA A 401 -8.26 9.25 -7.48
CA ALA A 401 -8.24 10.00 -8.72
C ALA A 401 -9.08 11.28 -8.56
N PRO A 402 -8.62 12.44 -9.06
CA PRO A 402 -9.43 13.65 -9.06
C PRO A 402 -10.64 13.44 -9.98
N GLU A 403 -11.83 13.25 -9.41
CA GLU A 403 -13.08 13.27 -10.17
C GLU A 403 -13.75 14.64 -10.09
N ALA A 404 -14.27 15.09 -11.23
CA ALA A 404 -15.33 16.08 -11.28
C ALA A 404 -16.63 15.40 -10.80
N GLU A 405 -17.01 15.66 -9.55
CA GLU A 405 -18.30 15.37 -8.91
C GLU A 405 -19.00 14.06 -9.34
N ALA A 406 -18.61 12.92 -8.75
CA ALA A 406 -19.49 11.76 -8.67
C ALA A 406 -20.60 12.02 -7.63
N ALA A 407 -21.86 11.83 -8.03
CA ALA A 407 -23.03 11.97 -7.16
C ALA A 407 -23.09 10.82 -6.11
N PRO A 408 -23.66 11.07 -4.92
CA PRO A 408 -23.74 10.08 -3.85
C PRO A 408 -24.63 8.88 -4.25
N PRO A 409 -24.31 7.65 -3.82
CA PRO A 409 -25.18 6.50 -4.04
C PRO A 409 -26.27 6.48 -2.95
N GLY A 410 -27.55 6.45 -3.35
CA GLY A 410 -28.65 6.24 -2.40
C GLY A 410 -29.96 6.98 -2.65
N GLY A 411 -30.15 7.64 -3.78
CA GLY A 411 -31.44 8.19 -4.19
C GLY A 411 -31.77 7.76 -5.62
N ASP A 412 -33.07 7.65 -5.93
CA ASP A 412 -33.59 7.31 -7.25
C ASP A 412 -32.70 7.88 -8.37
N ALA A 413 -32.13 6.98 -9.18
CA ALA A 413 -31.02 7.32 -10.03
C ALA A 413 -31.48 8.34 -11.08
N GLY A 414 -31.18 9.62 -10.83
CA GLY A 414 -31.56 10.73 -11.70
C GLY A 414 -31.11 10.51 -13.15
N PRO A 415 -31.65 11.31 -14.09
CA PRO A 415 -31.35 11.16 -15.51
C PRO A 415 -29.82 11.18 -15.75
N PRO A 416 -29.31 10.34 -16.67
CA PRO A 416 -27.88 10.22 -16.92
C PRO A 416 -27.27 11.57 -17.26
N ARG A 417 -26.20 11.94 -16.57
CA ARG A 417 -25.56 13.25 -16.67
C ARG A 417 -24.38 13.20 -17.63
N ARG A 418 -24.16 14.30 -18.33
CA ARG A 418 -23.02 14.48 -19.22
C ARG A 418 -21.96 15.32 -18.51
N ASP A 419 -20.72 14.90 -18.64
CA ASP A 419 -19.53 15.63 -18.22
C ASP A 419 -19.50 17.00 -18.91
N MET A 420 -19.34 18.08 -18.13
CA MET A 420 -19.41 19.44 -18.67
C MET A 420 -18.26 19.78 -19.63
N VAL A 421 -17.14 19.06 -19.54
CA VAL A 421 -15.95 19.36 -20.34
C VAL A 421 -15.97 18.63 -21.69
N SER A 422 -16.20 17.32 -21.69
CA SER A 422 -16.26 16.50 -22.91
C SER A 422 -17.65 16.43 -23.54
N GLY A 423 -18.70 16.82 -22.81
CA GLY A 423 -20.11 16.64 -23.17
C GLY A 423 -20.53 15.17 -23.29
N LEU A 424 -19.68 14.22 -22.90
CA LEU A 424 -19.93 12.77 -22.96
C LEU A 424 -20.55 12.30 -21.64
N TYR A 425 -21.16 11.12 -21.60
CA TYR A 425 -21.58 10.56 -20.32
C TYR A 425 -20.37 10.24 -19.43
N GLY A 426 -20.49 10.42 -18.12
CA GLY A 426 -19.50 9.87 -17.17
C GLY A 426 -19.47 8.34 -17.24
N HIS A 427 -18.40 7.70 -16.75
CA HIS A 427 -18.19 6.25 -16.87
C HIS A 427 -19.42 5.43 -16.43
N HIS A 428 -19.92 5.69 -15.22
CA HIS A 428 -21.09 5.00 -14.66
C HIS A 428 -22.37 5.24 -15.51
N ASP A 429 -22.66 6.49 -15.86
CA ASP A 429 -23.84 6.84 -16.66
C ASP A 429 -23.77 6.24 -18.07
N PHE A 430 -22.59 6.22 -18.68
CA PHE A 430 -22.36 5.58 -19.97
C PHE A 430 -22.67 4.08 -19.91
N LEU A 431 -22.13 3.37 -18.92
CA LEU A 431 -22.39 1.93 -18.75
C LEU A 431 -23.88 1.65 -18.55
N ARG A 432 -24.59 2.50 -17.79
CA ARG A 432 -26.04 2.37 -17.58
C ARG A 432 -26.83 2.56 -18.87
N VAL A 433 -26.51 3.59 -19.66
CA VAL A 433 -27.15 3.87 -20.95
C VAL A 433 -26.89 2.72 -21.94
N MET A 434 -25.63 2.27 -22.04
CA MET A 434 -25.25 1.16 -22.91
C MET A 434 -25.91 -0.15 -22.49
N ALA A 435 -25.91 -0.48 -21.20
CA ALA A 435 -26.53 -1.70 -20.68
C ALA A 435 -28.04 -1.75 -20.97
N SER A 436 -28.74 -0.61 -20.84
CA SER A 436 -30.18 -0.55 -21.14
C SER A 436 -30.49 -0.66 -22.63
N ASP A 437 -29.64 -0.13 -23.51
CA ASP A 437 -29.90 -0.15 -24.96
C ASP A 437 -29.43 -1.47 -25.59
N ARG A 438 -28.26 -2.00 -25.21
CA ARG A 438 -27.66 -3.19 -25.83
C ARG A 438 -28.54 -4.43 -25.77
N GLU A 439 -29.34 -4.60 -24.71
CA GLU A 439 -30.27 -5.73 -24.55
C GLU A 439 -31.39 -5.70 -25.61
N LYS A 440 -31.70 -4.53 -26.14
CA LYS A 440 -32.75 -4.33 -27.16
C LYS A 440 -32.20 -4.47 -28.59
N ARG A 441 -30.88 -4.46 -28.77
CA ARG A 441 -30.24 -4.46 -30.09
C ARG A 441 -29.86 -5.87 -30.55
N GLN A 442 -30.00 -6.09 -31.85
CA GLN A 442 -29.56 -7.32 -32.52
C GLN A 442 -28.07 -7.26 -32.91
N ALA A 443 -27.55 -6.06 -33.18
CA ALA A 443 -26.14 -5.82 -33.45
C ALA A 443 -25.72 -4.44 -32.91
N PHE A 444 -24.47 -4.29 -32.51
CA PHE A 444 -23.87 -3.01 -32.12
C PHE A 444 -22.34 -3.11 -32.15
N THR A 445 -21.67 -1.96 -32.21
CA THR A 445 -20.21 -1.85 -32.10
C THR A 445 -19.82 -0.96 -30.93
N LEU A 446 -18.80 -1.39 -30.19
CA LEU A 446 -18.11 -0.57 -29.20
C LEU A 446 -16.74 -0.17 -29.73
N ILE A 447 -16.37 1.10 -29.57
CA ILE A 447 -15.07 1.65 -29.91
C ILE A 447 -14.43 2.21 -28.64
N LEU A 448 -13.26 1.71 -28.27
CA LEU A 448 -12.46 2.24 -27.16
C LEU A 448 -11.29 3.02 -27.75
N VAL A 449 -11.19 4.30 -27.41
CA VAL A 449 -10.16 5.23 -27.88
C VAL A 449 -9.23 5.52 -26.71
N LEU A 450 -7.93 5.34 -26.89
CA LEU A 450 -6.88 5.69 -25.96
C LEU A 450 -6.06 6.86 -26.49
N LEU A 451 -5.94 7.90 -25.67
CA LEU A 451 -5.05 9.04 -25.86
C LEU A 451 -3.84 8.85 -24.93
N PRO A 452 -2.64 8.57 -25.45
CA PRO A 452 -1.47 8.42 -24.60
C PRO A 452 -1.12 9.75 -23.89
N GLU A 453 -0.59 9.66 -22.68
CA GLU A 453 -0.15 10.85 -21.94
C GLU A 453 1.02 11.54 -22.66
N VAL A 454 0.88 12.84 -22.88
CA VAL A 454 1.98 13.69 -23.38
C VAL A 454 2.89 14.05 -22.21
N PRO A 455 4.21 13.81 -22.28
CA PRO A 455 5.15 14.21 -21.23
C PRO A 455 5.00 15.69 -20.89
N SER A 456 4.98 16.02 -19.59
CA SER A 456 4.72 17.36 -19.05
C SER A 456 5.61 18.46 -19.64
N GLU A 457 6.81 18.11 -20.10
CA GLU A 457 7.78 19.04 -20.71
C GLU A 457 7.32 19.64 -22.06
N ARG A 458 6.37 19.02 -22.76
CA ARG A 458 5.80 19.55 -24.03
C ARG A 458 4.53 20.38 -23.85
N ARG A 459 3.97 20.49 -22.62
CA ARG A 459 2.73 21.22 -22.38
C ARG A 459 2.94 22.73 -22.40
N ALA A 460 2.77 23.34 -23.56
CA ALA A 460 2.53 24.78 -23.66
C ALA A 460 1.09 25.11 -23.18
N GLY A 461 0.87 25.14 -21.86
CA GLY A 461 -0.31 25.77 -21.24
C GLY A 461 -1.69 25.16 -21.52
N ARG A 462 -1.81 24.01 -22.21
CA ARG A 462 -3.09 23.33 -22.46
C ARG A 462 -3.39 22.26 -21.39
N PRO A 463 -4.51 22.35 -20.66
CA PRO A 463 -4.90 21.35 -19.67
C PRO A 463 -5.35 20.03 -20.32
N ALA A 464 -5.11 18.89 -19.65
CA ALA A 464 -5.41 17.55 -20.17
C ALA A 464 -6.90 17.38 -20.51
N GLU A 465 -7.78 18.07 -19.78
CA GLU A 465 -9.22 18.07 -20.02
C GLU A 465 -9.58 18.71 -21.37
N ALA A 466 -8.80 19.66 -21.87
CA ALA A 466 -9.04 20.27 -23.18
C ALA A 466 -8.66 19.33 -24.33
N ASP A 467 -7.67 18.46 -24.14
CA ASP A 467 -7.32 17.42 -25.12
C ASP A 467 -8.41 16.33 -25.16
N MET A 468 -8.97 15.97 -24.00
CA MET A 468 -10.11 15.05 -23.91
C MET A 468 -11.36 15.61 -24.58
N ALA A 469 -11.65 16.91 -24.39
CA ALA A 469 -12.78 17.57 -25.05
C ALA A 469 -12.61 17.61 -26.58
N GLU A 470 -11.41 17.95 -27.06
CA GLU A 470 -11.09 17.96 -28.50
C GLU A 470 -11.14 16.55 -29.10
N ALA A 471 -10.65 15.54 -28.38
CA ALA A 471 -10.72 14.17 -28.82
C ALA A 471 -12.17 13.68 -28.91
N ALA A 472 -12.99 14.01 -27.91
CA ALA A 472 -14.41 13.69 -27.92
C ALA A 472 -15.13 14.35 -29.10
N ALA A 473 -14.84 15.61 -29.40
CA ALA A 473 -15.42 16.33 -30.53
C ALA A 473 -14.98 15.71 -31.88
N THR A 474 -13.68 15.42 -32.02
CA THR A 474 -13.11 14.77 -33.20
C THR A 474 -13.77 13.42 -33.45
N CYS A 475 -13.85 12.55 -32.44
CA CYS A 475 -14.47 11.23 -32.58
C CYS A 475 -15.95 11.31 -32.95
N ARG A 476 -16.74 12.22 -32.34
CA ARG A 476 -18.17 12.39 -32.71
C ARG A 476 -18.36 12.84 -34.16
N MET A 477 -17.47 13.67 -34.68
CA MET A 477 -17.53 14.13 -36.08
C MET A 477 -17.47 12.96 -37.07
N PHE A 478 -16.68 11.92 -36.77
CA PHE A 478 -16.51 10.76 -37.64
C PHE A 478 -17.47 9.61 -37.35
N PHE A 479 -17.86 9.41 -36.09
CA PHE A 479 -18.77 8.31 -35.70
C PHE A 479 -20.26 8.64 -35.89
N GLY A 480 -20.58 9.90 -36.14
CA GLY A 480 -21.94 10.35 -36.44
C GLY A 480 -22.81 10.62 -35.20
N PRO A 481 -24.04 11.13 -35.40
CA PRO A 481 -24.90 11.60 -34.32
C PRO A 481 -25.48 10.47 -33.46
N ASP A 482 -25.57 9.26 -34.01
CA ASP A 482 -26.11 8.07 -33.30
C ASP A 482 -25.11 7.46 -32.32
N ALA A 483 -23.84 7.89 -32.36
CA ALA A 483 -22.80 7.41 -31.48
C ALA A 483 -22.99 7.93 -30.05
N VAL A 484 -23.30 7.04 -29.13
CA VAL A 484 -23.36 7.34 -27.70
C VAL A 484 -21.95 7.29 -27.15
N GLY A 485 -21.42 8.44 -26.74
CA GLY A 485 -20.06 8.53 -26.22
C GLY A 485 -20.01 8.68 -24.69
N GLY A 486 -19.00 8.07 -24.08
CA GLY A 486 -18.71 8.12 -22.65
C GLY A 486 -17.23 8.39 -22.38
N ARG A 487 -16.94 9.01 -21.24
CA ARG A 487 -15.58 9.12 -20.71
C ARG A 487 -15.26 7.86 -19.91
N PHE A 488 -14.38 7.02 -20.45
CA PHE A 488 -14.03 5.74 -19.84
C PHE A 488 -12.94 5.89 -18.77
N SER A 489 -11.96 6.78 -19.00
CA SER A 489 -10.91 7.12 -18.02
C SER A 489 -10.40 8.56 -18.19
N SER A 490 -9.29 8.91 -17.54
CA SER A 490 -8.59 10.19 -17.75
C SER A 490 -8.01 10.31 -19.16
N SER A 491 -7.74 9.19 -19.81
CA SER A 491 -7.07 9.07 -21.12
C SER A 491 -7.88 8.29 -22.16
N LYS A 492 -9.03 7.70 -21.78
CA LYS A 492 -9.86 6.89 -22.67
C LYS A 492 -11.26 7.45 -22.87
N LEU A 493 -11.69 7.38 -24.12
CA LEU A 493 -13.06 7.60 -24.54
C LEU A 493 -13.66 6.29 -25.03
N VAL A 494 -14.97 6.13 -24.87
CA VAL A 494 -15.69 4.98 -25.38
C VAL A 494 -16.90 5.44 -26.18
N PHE A 495 -17.16 4.78 -27.31
CA PHE A 495 -18.30 5.07 -28.16
C PHE A 495 -19.08 3.79 -28.43
N TYR A 496 -20.39 3.85 -28.19
CA TYR A 496 -21.35 2.79 -28.48
C TYR A 496 -22.18 3.20 -29.70
N LEU A 497 -22.13 2.38 -30.75
CA LEU A 497 -22.85 2.58 -31.99
C LEU A 497 -23.85 1.43 -32.22
N PRO A 498 -25.16 1.67 -32.04
CA PRO A 498 -26.17 0.65 -32.27
C PRO A 498 -26.29 0.31 -33.75
N GLU A 499 -26.53 -0.97 -34.08
CA GLU A 499 -26.82 -1.46 -35.44
C GLU A 499 -25.74 -1.16 -36.49
N ARG A 500 -24.50 -0.95 -36.04
CA ARG A 500 -23.33 -0.79 -36.90
C ARG A 500 -22.39 -1.97 -36.75
N ASP A 501 -21.85 -2.42 -37.88
CA ASP A 501 -20.85 -3.48 -37.95
C ASP A 501 -19.42 -2.89 -37.91
N PRO A 502 -18.45 -3.50 -37.19
CA PRO A 502 -17.10 -2.95 -37.09
C PRO A 502 -16.40 -2.74 -38.43
N ALA A 503 -16.66 -3.59 -39.44
CA ALA A 503 -16.02 -3.46 -40.75
C ALA A 503 -16.43 -2.16 -41.46
N THR A 504 -17.69 -1.72 -41.27
CA THR A 504 -18.19 -0.46 -41.84
C THR A 504 -17.64 0.79 -41.16
N LEU A 505 -17.14 0.65 -39.92
CA LEU A 505 -16.61 1.75 -39.12
C LEU A 505 -15.09 1.89 -39.22
N LEU A 506 -14.41 0.96 -39.89
CA LEU A 506 -12.95 0.93 -39.95
C LEU A 506 -12.36 2.19 -40.59
N GLU A 507 -12.91 2.61 -41.73
CA GLU A 507 -12.47 3.81 -42.46
C GLU A 507 -12.69 5.09 -41.63
N ALA A 508 -13.84 5.18 -40.96
CA ALA A 508 -14.15 6.29 -40.07
C ALA A 508 -13.22 6.32 -38.85
N ALA A 509 -12.91 5.17 -38.26
CA ALA A 509 -11.99 5.05 -37.14
C ALA A 509 -10.53 5.37 -37.53
N GLU A 510 -10.08 4.92 -38.71
CA GLU A 510 -8.76 5.25 -39.25
C GLU A 510 -8.62 6.76 -39.49
N THR A 511 -9.62 7.37 -40.11
CA THR A 511 -9.65 8.83 -40.33
C THR A 511 -9.67 9.59 -39.00
N ALA A 512 -10.41 9.09 -38.00
CA ALA A 512 -10.44 9.68 -36.66
C ALA A 512 -9.07 9.59 -35.95
N VAL A 513 -8.37 8.46 -36.03
CA VAL A 513 -7.01 8.32 -35.49
C VAL A 513 -6.04 9.31 -36.15
N GLY A 514 -6.11 9.46 -37.48
CA GLY A 514 -5.30 10.43 -38.22
C GLY A 514 -5.59 11.87 -37.79
N ALA A 515 -6.86 12.25 -37.71
CA ALA A 515 -7.28 13.59 -37.27
C ALA A 515 -6.87 13.89 -35.82
N LEU A 516 -6.93 12.90 -34.92
CA LEU A 516 -6.44 13.05 -33.56
C LEU A 516 -4.92 13.27 -33.53
N ALA A 517 -4.16 12.56 -34.37
CA ALA A 517 -2.72 12.76 -34.48
C ALA A 517 -2.37 14.17 -34.99
N GLU A 518 -3.11 14.70 -35.96
CA GLU A 518 -2.90 16.04 -36.48
C GLU A 518 -3.30 17.14 -35.49
N ARG A 519 -4.45 17.00 -34.83
CA ARG A 519 -5.02 18.06 -33.96
C ARG A 519 -4.40 18.11 -32.57
N LEU A 520 -4.00 16.95 -32.03
CA LEU A 520 -3.48 16.84 -30.66
C LEU A 520 -1.97 16.55 -30.63
N GLY A 521 -1.36 16.21 -31.77
CA GLY A 521 0.05 15.81 -31.82
C GLY A 521 0.33 14.49 -31.09
N VAL A 522 -0.68 13.65 -30.87
CA VAL A 522 -0.57 12.36 -30.17
C VAL A 522 -1.01 11.20 -31.05
N THR A 523 -0.27 10.10 -31.00
CA THR A 523 -0.66 8.86 -31.70
C THR A 523 -1.71 8.11 -30.87
N ALA A 524 -2.98 8.48 -31.06
CA ALA A 524 -4.11 7.79 -30.46
C ALA A 524 -4.17 6.32 -30.91
N ALA A 525 -4.73 5.46 -30.06
CA ALA A 525 -5.01 4.06 -30.37
C ALA A 525 -6.51 3.76 -30.23
N MET A 526 -7.05 2.88 -31.07
CA MET A 526 -8.46 2.50 -31.07
C MET A 526 -8.64 0.98 -31.18
N GLY A 527 -9.49 0.43 -30.31
CA GLY A 527 -9.98 -0.95 -30.39
C GLY A 527 -11.47 -0.96 -30.70
N LEU A 528 -11.89 -1.80 -31.64
CA LEU A 528 -13.31 -1.96 -32.02
C LEU A 528 -13.76 -3.38 -31.73
N ALA A 529 -14.96 -3.56 -31.18
CA ALA A 529 -15.59 -4.88 -31.08
C ALA A 529 -17.08 -4.82 -31.41
N GLY A 530 -17.54 -5.76 -32.23
CA GLY A 530 -18.94 -5.87 -32.64
C GLY A 530 -19.63 -7.04 -31.96
N TYR A 531 -20.96 -6.91 -31.81
CA TYR A 531 -21.87 -8.01 -31.55
C TYR A 531 -22.78 -8.20 -32.76
N PRO A 532 -23.07 -9.45 -33.19
CA PRO A 532 -22.55 -10.71 -32.64
C PRO A 532 -21.13 -11.06 -33.16
N PHE A 533 -20.34 -11.76 -32.35
CA PHE A 533 -19.06 -12.34 -32.76
C PHE A 533 -18.83 -13.67 -32.02
N LEU A 534 -18.61 -14.77 -32.76
CA LEU A 534 -18.56 -16.14 -32.22
C LEU A 534 -19.73 -16.42 -31.25
N HIS A 535 -19.43 -16.98 -30.07
CA HIS A 535 -20.39 -17.26 -29.00
C HIS A 535 -20.35 -16.23 -27.87
N PHE A 536 -19.64 -15.11 -28.08
CA PHE A 536 -19.55 -14.06 -27.06
C PHE A 536 -20.91 -13.40 -26.85
N SER A 537 -21.28 -13.22 -25.58
CA SER A 537 -22.50 -12.53 -25.17
C SER A 537 -22.36 -11.02 -25.35
N ARG A 538 -23.49 -10.30 -25.26
CA ARG A 538 -23.49 -8.83 -25.24
C ARG A 538 -22.67 -8.24 -24.09
N ALA A 539 -22.54 -8.99 -22.99
CA ALA A 539 -21.76 -8.58 -21.82
C ALA A 539 -20.25 -8.68 -22.04
N ASP A 540 -19.80 -9.52 -22.97
CA ASP A 540 -18.38 -9.74 -23.27
C ASP A 540 -17.79 -8.67 -24.20
N VAL A 541 -18.64 -7.91 -24.91
CA VAL A 541 -18.22 -6.93 -25.92
C VAL A 541 -17.26 -5.86 -25.37
N PRO A 542 -17.45 -5.29 -24.17
CA PRO A 542 -16.48 -4.36 -23.59
C PRO A 542 -15.08 -4.97 -23.42
N GLU A 543 -15.01 -6.22 -22.95
CA GLU A 543 -13.73 -6.92 -22.78
C GLU A 543 -13.11 -7.27 -24.14
N ASN A 544 -13.92 -7.69 -25.12
CA ASN A 544 -13.47 -7.90 -26.49
C ASN A 544 -12.93 -6.61 -27.13
N CYS A 545 -13.57 -5.48 -26.87
CA CYS A 545 -13.12 -4.16 -27.31
C CYS A 545 -11.77 -3.78 -26.67
N ARG A 546 -11.59 -4.10 -25.38
CA ARG A 546 -10.31 -3.95 -24.67
C ARG A 546 -9.22 -4.83 -25.27
N LYS A 547 -9.50 -6.09 -25.59
CA LYS A 547 -8.57 -7.01 -26.28
C LYS A 547 -8.17 -6.47 -27.66
N ALA A 548 -9.10 -5.89 -28.41
CA ALA A 548 -8.80 -5.22 -29.67
C ALA A 548 -7.89 -4.00 -29.47
N LEU A 549 -8.09 -3.21 -28.41
CA LEU A 549 -7.21 -2.09 -28.11
C LEU A 549 -5.78 -2.57 -27.74
N ASP A 550 -5.65 -3.63 -26.95
CA ASP A 550 -4.35 -4.24 -26.65
C ASP A 550 -3.63 -4.69 -27.92
N HIS A 551 -4.36 -5.31 -28.87
CA HIS A 551 -3.84 -5.65 -30.19
C HIS A 551 -3.38 -4.40 -30.97
N ALA A 552 -4.20 -3.35 -31.01
CA ALA A 552 -3.88 -2.10 -31.70
C ALA A 552 -2.58 -1.45 -31.17
N LEU A 553 -2.30 -1.58 -29.87
CA LEU A 553 -1.09 -1.04 -29.24
C LEU A 553 0.20 -1.78 -29.63
N LEU A 554 0.09 -3.03 -30.07
CA LEU A 554 1.24 -3.83 -30.53
C LEU A 554 1.59 -3.59 -32.00
N LEU A 555 0.77 -2.85 -32.75
CA LEU A 555 1.03 -2.58 -34.16
C LEU A 555 2.23 -1.63 -34.33
N PRO A 556 3.30 -2.06 -35.04
CA PRO A 556 4.53 -1.27 -35.15
C PRO A 556 4.46 -0.17 -36.22
N LYS A 557 3.50 -0.23 -37.14
CA LYS A 557 3.34 0.68 -38.29
C LYS A 557 1.86 0.92 -38.59
N GLY A 558 1.53 2.14 -39.02
CA GLY A 558 0.16 2.54 -39.39
C GLY A 558 -0.61 3.20 -38.25
N PRO A 559 -1.90 3.54 -38.46
CA PRO A 559 -2.78 3.95 -37.38
C PRO A 559 -2.86 2.82 -36.34
N ARG A 560 -2.78 3.15 -35.05
CA ARG A 560 -2.92 2.17 -33.96
C ARG A 560 -4.38 1.76 -33.81
N LEU A 561 -4.90 1.00 -34.77
CA LEU A 561 -6.29 0.63 -34.89
C LEU A 561 -6.41 -0.88 -35.07
N ALA A 562 -7.28 -1.53 -34.29
CA ALA A 562 -7.60 -2.94 -34.51
C ALA A 562 -9.08 -3.24 -34.22
N VAL A 563 -9.60 -4.23 -34.95
CA VAL A 563 -10.92 -4.82 -34.73
C VAL A 563 -10.72 -6.13 -33.97
N PHE A 564 -11.63 -6.44 -33.06
CA PHE A 564 -11.64 -7.69 -32.32
C PHE A 564 -11.81 -8.87 -33.27
N ASP A 565 -10.77 -9.69 -33.37
CA ASP A 565 -10.62 -10.75 -34.35
C ASP A 565 -9.75 -11.90 -33.78
N SER A 566 -9.37 -12.85 -34.65
CA SER A 566 -8.52 -13.98 -34.25
C SER A 566 -7.14 -13.54 -33.74
N LEU A 567 -6.59 -12.43 -34.25
CA LEU A 567 -5.30 -11.89 -33.81
C LEU A 567 -5.42 -11.27 -32.43
N SER A 568 -6.50 -10.54 -32.16
CA SER A 568 -6.80 -9.95 -30.86
C SER A 568 -6.92 -11.03 -29.77
N LEU A 569 -7.58 -12.15 -30.09
CA LEU A 569 -7.63 -13.35 -29.23
C LEU A 569 -6.25 -14.00 -29.05
N THR A 570 -5.41 -14.00 -30.09
CA THR A 570 -4.03 -14.52 -30.01
C THR A 570 -3.17 -13.68 -29.06
N VAL A 571 -3.23 -12.36 -29.18
CA VAL A 571 -2.53 -11.41 -28.29
C VAL A 571 -2.99 -11.58 -26.84
N SER A 572 -4.30 -11.71 -26.63
CA SER A 572 -4.90 -12.02 -25.31
C SER A 572 -4.35 -13.34 -24.74
N GLY A 573 -4.30 -14.40 -25.55
CA GLY A 573 -3.70 -15.68 -25.18
C GLY A 573 -2.22 -15.59 -24.83
N ASP A 574 -1.43 -14.87 -25.62
CA ASP A 574 0.01 -14.67 -25.37
C ASP A 574 0.26 -13.94 -24.04
N ARG A 575 -0.59 -12.97 -23.71
CA ARG A 575 -0.56 -12.27 -22.42
C ARG A 575 -0.83 -13.22 -21.25
N LEU A 576 -1.88 -14.03 -21.33
CA LEU A 576 -2.21 -15.03 -20.30
C LEU A 576 -1.09 -16.07 -20.14
N PHE A 577 -0.48 -16.49 -21.25
CA PHE A 577 0.66 -17.41 -21.23
C PHE A 577 1.86 -16.82 -20.50
N ALA A 578 2.15 -15.53 -20.71
CA ALA A 578 3.23 -14.81 -20.03
C ALA A 578 2.98 -14.68 -18.52
N MET A 579 1.72 -14.47 -18.10
CA MET A 579 1.31 -14.45 -16.69
C MET A 579 1.32 -15.85 -16.05
N GLY A 580 1.48 -16.91 -16.85
CA GLY A 580 1.56 -18.29 -16.37
C GLY A 580 0.22 -19.03 -16.35
N ASP A 581 -0.89 -18.39 -16.71
CA ASP A 581 -2.20 -19.04 -16.83
C ASP A 581 -2.32 -19.79 -18.17
N ILE A 582 -1.74 -20.98 -18.20
CA ILE A 582 -1.67 -21.82 -19.41
C ILE A 582 -3.05 -22.31 -19.84
N TYR A 583 -3.99 -22.51 -18.91
CA TYR A 583 -5.32 -23.00 -19.25
C TYR A 583 -6.17 -21.92 -19.90
N ALA A 584 -6.19 -20.70 -19.34
CA ALA A 584 -6.89 -19.58 -19.94
C ALA A 584 -6.28 -19.21 -21.30
N ALA A 585 -4.95 -19.18 -21.42
CA ALA A 585 -4.27 -18.95 -22.69
C ALA A 585 -4.68 -19.98 -23.77
N MET A 586 -4.75 -21.26 -23.39
CA MET A 586 -5.16 -22.33 -24.29
C MET A 586 -6.59 -22.14 -24.80
N GLU A 587 -7.49 -21.63 -23.96
CA GLU A 587 -8.87 -21.35 -24.36
C GLU A 587 -8.95 -20.17 -25.33
N GLU A 588 -8.25 -19.06 -25.07
CA GLU A 588 -8.16 -17.93 -26.01
C GLU A 588 -7.60 -18.36 -27.37
N TYR A 589 -6.58 -19.22 -27.43
CA TYR A 589 -6.06 -19.71 -28.71
C TYR A 589 -7.06 -20.59 -29.46
N LYS A 590 -7.87 -21.39 -28.76
CA LYS A 590 -8.95 -22.13 -29.41
C LYS A 590 -10.02 -21.18 -29.96
N GLN A 591 -10.37 -20.14 -29.20
CA GLN A 591 -11.28 -19.11 -29.68
C GLN A 591 -10.72 -18.39 -30.92
N ALA A 592 -9.43 -18.08 -30.93
CA ALA A 592 -8.75 -17.52 -32.08
C ALA A 592 -8.86 -18.45 -33.31
N LEU A 593 -8.70 -19.76 -33.12
CA LEU A 593 -8.82 -20.75 -34.19
C LEU A 593 -10.27 -21.03 -34.62
N LEU A 594 -11.25 -20.78 -33.76
CA LEU A 594 -12.67 -20.79 -34.14
C LEU A 594 -13.03 -19.56 -34.98
N ALA A 595 -12.44 -18.39 -34.67
CA ALA A 595 -12.61 -17.18 -35.47
C ALA A 595 -11.91 -17.28 -36.83
N ASP A 596 -10.70 -17.84 -36.84
CA ASP A 596 -9.92 -18.06 -38.06
C ASP A 596 -9.09 -19.33 -37.92
N GLU A 597 -9.58 -20.41 -38.54
CA GLU A 597 -8.85 -21.68 -38.57
C GLU A 597 -7.47 -21.53 -39.22
N GLY A 598 -7.29 -20.50 -40.07
CA GLY A 598 -6.10 -20.04 -40.80
C GLY A 598 -4.96 -19.54 -39.93
N ASN A 599 -5.25 -19.09 -38.70
CA ASN A 599 -4.30 -18.42 -37.82
C ASN A 599 -3.19 -19.36 -37.32
N THR A 600 -2.06 -19.34 -38.03
CA THR A 600 -0.89 -20.19 -37.71
C THR A 600 -0.18 -19.79 -36.42
N LEU A 601 -0.29 -18.52 -36.00
CA LEU A 601 0.29 -18.03 -34.74
C LEU A 601 -0.45 -18.65 -33.55
N ALA A 602 -1.79 -18.51 -33.51
CA ALA A 602 -2.63 -19.13 -32.49
C ALA A 602 -2.43 -20.64 -32.42
N ARG A 603 -2.34 -21.32 -33.58
CA ARG A 603 -2.13 -22.77 -33.64
C ARG A 603 -0.77 -23.19 -33.08
N ASN A 604 0.29 -22.45 -33.43
CA ASN A 604 1.62 -22.70 -32.86
C ASN A 604 1.62 -22.45 -31.34
N SER A 605 1.02 -21.36 -30.86
CA SER A 605 0.94 -21.05 -29.43
C SER A 605 0.11 -22.07 -28.65
N LEU A 606 -1.00 -22.56 -29.22
CA LEU A 606 -1.78 -23.69 -28.67
C LEU A 606 -0.91 -24.94 -28.53
N GLY A 607 -0.11 -25.27 -29.54
CA GLY A 607 0.85 -26.37 -29.49
C GLY A 607 1.88 -26.21 -28.36
N ILE A 608 2.35 -24.98 -28.09
CA ILE A 608 3.26 -24.67 -26.98
C ILE A 608 2.58 -24.91 -25.63
N CYS A 609 1.35 -24.44 -25.44
CA CYS A 609 0.57 -24.70 -24.22
C CYS A 609 0.39 -26.20 -23.96
N LEU A 610 -0.02 -26.96 -24.98
CA LEU A 610 -0.19 -28.41 -24.89
C LEU A 610 1.13 -29.10 -24.52
N ALA A 611 2.26 -28.68 -25.10
CA ALA A 611 3.57 -29.22 -24.77
C ALA A 611 3.96 -28.92 -23.31
N LYS A 612 3.66 -27.72 -22.81
CA LYS A 612 3.95 -27.31 -21.42
C LYS A 612 3.13 -28.13 -20.42
N LEU A 613 1.87 -28.44 -20.75
CA LEU A 613 0.99 -29.33 -19.99
C LEU A 613 1.31 -30.83 -20.14
N GLY A 614 2.37 -31.20 -20.87
CA GLY A 614 2.76 -32.60 -21.08
C GLY A 614 1.89 -33.38 -22.08
N ARG A 615 0.94 -32.72 -22.76
CA ARG A 615 0.09 -33.31 -23.80
C ARG A 615 0.82 -33.37 -25.15
N LEU A 616 1.95 -34.07 -25.15
CA LEU A 616 2.92 -34.09 -26.25
C LEU A 616 2.35 -34.59 -27.60
N PRO A 617 1.50 -35.63 -27.65
CA PRO A 617 0.92 -36.07 -28.93
C PRO A 617 0.01 -35.01 -29.58
N GLN A 618 -0.76 -34.27 -28.77
CA GLN A 618 -1.63 -33.20 -29.24
C GLN A 618 -0.80 -32.00 -29.72
N ALA A 619 0.23 -31.61 -28.95
CA ALA A 619 1.17 -30.57 -29.35
C ALA A 619 1.84 -30.88 -30.70
N ARG A 620 2.24 -32.16 -30.90
CA ARG A 620 2.80 -32.63 -32.17
C ARG A 620 1.82 -32.40 -33.32
N ALA A 621 0.55 -32.75 -33.14
CA ALA A 621 -0.48 -32.57 -34.16
C ALA A 621 -0.63 -31.10 -34.56
N GLU A 622 -0.69 -30.18 -33.60
CA GLU A 622 -0.80 -28.74 -33.90
C GLU A 622 0.42 -28.22 -34.68
N PHE A 623 1.64 -28.58 -34.27
CA PHE A 623 2.84 -28.16 -35.01
C PHE A 623 2.89 -28.77 -36.42
N THR A 624 2.46 -30.02 -36.60
CA THR A 624 2.36 -30.65 -37.92
C THR A 624 1.36 -29.93 -38.82
N GLN A 625 0.22 -29.47 -38.29
CA GLN A 625 -0.74 -28.68 -39.06
C GLN A 625 -0.17 -27.33 -39.49
N VAL A 626 0.57 -26.63 -38.61
CA VAL A 626 1.27 -25.39 -38.98
C VAL A 626 2.26 -25.64 -40.11
N ILE A 627 3.06 -26.70 -40.01
CA ILE A 627 4.04 -27.09 -41.04
C ILE A 627 3.36 -27.52 -42.35
N GLY A 628 2.16 -28.10 -42.28
CA GLY A 628 1.36 -28.46 -43.45
C GLY A 628 0.94 -27.24 -44.27
N ARG A 629 0.74 -26.09 -43.63
CA ARG A 629 0.43 -24.81 -44.30
C ARG A 629 1.67 -24.02 -44.68
N ASP A 630 2.64 -23.91 -43.78
CA ASP A 630 3.94 -23.29 -44.03
C ASP A 630 5.08 -24.26 -43.72
N ALA A 631 5.55 -24.94 -44.76
CA ALA A 631 6.62 -25.93 -44.66
C ALA A 631 7.97 -25.33 -44.22
N LYS A 632 8.13 -24.00 -44.26
CA LYS A 632 9.36 -23.29 -43.85
C LYS A 632 9.20 -22.58 -42.50
N ASN A 633 8.09 -22.77 -41.79
CA ASN A 633 7.85 -22.14 -40.49
C ASN A 633 8.90 -22.60 -39.46
N THR A 634 9.88 -21.74 -39.18
CA THR A 634 11.04 -22.09 -38.35
C THR A 634 10.67 -22.38 -36.90
N MET A 635 9.68 -21.66 -36.35
CA MET A 635 9.17 -21.83 -34.99
C MET A 635 8.49 -23.20 -34.84
N ALA A 636 7.54 -23.53 -35.72
CA ALA A 636 6.83 -24.80 -35.66
C ALA A 636 7.77 -26.00 -35.89
N LEU A 637 8.75 -25.89 -36.80
CA LEU A 637 9.77 -26.93 -37.03
C LEU A 637 10.66 -27.15 -35.80
N TYR A 638 11.09 -26.08 -35.13
CA TYR A 638 11.87 -26.18 -33.89
C TYR A 638 11.04 -26.79 -32.75
N ASN A 639 9.79 -26.35 -32.59
CA ASN A 639 8.89 -26.83 -31.55
C ASN A 639 8.54 -28.31 -31.75
N LEU A 640 8.27 -28.73 -32.99
CA LEU A 640 8.09 -30.14 -33.35
C LEU A 640 9.32 -30.96 -32.97
N GLY A 641 10.53 -30.47 -33.27
CA GLY A 641 11.77 -31.14 -32.88
C GLY A 641 11.92 -31.30 -31.37
N CYS A 642 11.50 -30.30 -30.58
CA CYS A 642 11.51 -30.37 -29.12
C CYS A 642 10.47 -31.36 -28.58
N VAL A 643 9.25 -31.36 -29.12
CA VAL A 643 8.19 -32.30 -28.72
C VAL A 643 8.57 -33.74 -29.07
N SER A 644 9.05 -34.00 -30.29
CA SER A 644 9.55 -35.33 -30.68
C SER A 644 10.70 -35.80 -29.79
N ARG A 645 11.58 -34.90 -29.33
CA ARG A 645 12.63 -35.27 -28.36
C ARG A 645 12.04 -35.75 -27.05
N ARG A 646 11.05 -35.02 -26.51
CA ARG A 646 10.38 -35.37 -25.24
C ARG A 646 9.58 -36.66 -25.34
N LEU A 647 9.10 -37.01 -26.54
CA LEU A 647 8.46 -38.30 -26.84
C LEU A 647 9.47 -39.46 -27.03
N GLY A 648 10.78 -39.20 -27.00
CA GLY A 648 11.82 -40.21 -27.25
C GLY A 648 12.11 -40.47 -28.74
N GLU A 649 11.44 -39.77 -29.65
CA GLU A 649 11.55 -39.93 -31.10
C GLU A 649 12.78 -39.19 -31.66
N ASN A 650 13.97 -39.66 -31.28
CA ASN A 650 15.24 -38.97 -31.61
C ASN A 650 15.46 -38.77 -33.12
N ALA A 651 15.07 -39.72 -33.96
CA ALA A 651 15.20 -39.58 -35.42
C ALA A 651 14.30 -38.45 -35.97
N ALA A 652 13.04 -38.41 -35.54
CA ALA A 652 12.08 -37.38 -35.93
C ALA A 652 12.52 -35.99 -35.43
N ALA A 653 12.99 -35.91 -34.19
CA ALA A 653 13.53 -34.68 -33.61
C ALA A 653 14.69 -34.13 -34.45
N ARG A 654 15.66 -34.98 -34.80
CA ARG A 654 16.81 -34.59 -35.64
C ARG A 654 16.35 -34.08 -37.02
N SER A 655 15.41 -34.77 -37.65
CA SER A 655 14.85 -34.37 -38.95
C SER A 655 14.17 -33.01 -38.88
N ALA A 656 13.37 -32.75 -37.85
CA ALA A 656 12.68 -31.48 -37.65
C ALA A 656 13.67 -30.32 -37.43
N PHE A 657 14.69 -30.50 -36.58
CA PHE A 657 15.73 -29.47 -36.40
C PHE A 657 16.55 -29.24 -37.67
N GLN A 658 16.84 -30.27 -38.47
CA GLN A 658 17.51 -30.10 -39.76
C GLN A 658 16.64 -29.37 -40.77
N LYS A 659 15.32 -29.64 -40.83
CA LYS A 659 14.36 -28.86 -41.64
C LYS A 659 14.34 -27.39 -41.21
N CYS A 660 14.30 -27.13 -39.90
CA CYS A 660 14.40 -25.77 -39.35
C CYS A 660 15.68 -25.07 -39.83
N LEU A 661 16.83 -25.75 -39.82
CA LEU A 661 18.09 -25.18 -40.32
C LEU A 661 18.18 -25.04 -41.85
N ARG A 662 17.38 -25.79 -42.62
CA ARG A 662 17.23 -25.54 -44.05
C ARG A 662 16.44 -24.27 -44.32
N ALA A 663 15.43 -23.99 -43.51
CA ALA A 663 14.63 -22.76 -43.60
C ALA A 663 15.39 -21.54 -43.05
N ASN A 664 16.10 -21.69 -41.93
CA ASN A 664 16.95 -20.66 -41.32
C ASN A 664 18.30 -21.27 -40.87
N PRO A 665 19.35 -21.17 -41.71
CA PRO A 665 20.68 -21.72 -41.42
C PRO A 665 21.33 -21.24 -40.12
N GLY A 666 20.93 -20.06 -39.62
CA GLY A 666 21.42 -19.43 -38.40
C GLY A 666 20.53 -19.61 -37.18
N HIS A 667 19.53 -20.51 -37.20
CA HIS A 667 18.64 -20.72 -36.06
C HIS A 667 19.39 -21.36 -34.87
N VAL A 668 19.81 -20.49 -33.92
CA VAL A 668 20.69 -20.82 -32.79
C VAL A 668 20.17 -22.01 -32.00
N TYR A 669 18.90 -21.99 -31.58
CA TYR A 669 18.34 -23.04 -30.73
C TYR A 669 18.35 -24.42 -31.42
N SER A 670 18.09 -24.48 -32.73
CA SER A 670 18.15 -25.74 -33.48
C SER A 670 19.58 -26.28 -33.58
N LEU A 671 20.58 -25.39 -33.78
CA LEU A 671 22.00 -25.76 -33.76
C LEU A 671 22.40 -26.30 -32.38
N LEU A 672 22.02 -25.63 -31.30
CA LEU A 672 22.31 -26.09 -29.93
C LEU A 672 21.65 -27.45 -29.63
N ARG A 673 20.40 -27.66 -30.06
CA ARG A 673 19.68 -28.94 -29.87
C ARG A 673 20.32 -30.08 -30.66
N LEU A 674 20.78 -29.84 -31.88
CA LEU A 674 21.52 -30.84 -32.68
C LEU A 674 22.92 -31.10 -32.11
N GLY A 675 23.63 -30.05 -31.68
CA GLY A 675 24.92 -30.17 -31.00
C GLY A 675 24.81 -31.03 -29.74
N ARG A 676 23.77 -30.81 -28.92
CA ARG A 676 23.51 -31.62 -27.73
C ARG A 676 23.22 -33.09 -28.07
N MET A 677 22.45 -33.36 -29.12
CA MET A 677 22.23 -34.76 -29.56
C MET A 677 23.52 -35.44 -30.01
N ALA A 678 24.39 -34.69 -30.70
CA ALA A 678 25.69 -35.22 -31.13
C ALA A 678 26.60 -35.47 -29.92
N GLU A 679 26.61 -34.57 -28.93
CA GLU A 679 27.31 -34.72 -27.65
C GLU A 679 26.83 -35.97 -26.88
N GLU A 680 25.51 -36.16 -26.74
CA GLU A 680 24.89 -37.34 -26.11
C GLU A 680 25.24 -38.63 -26.85
N SER A 681 25.39 -38.57 -28.18
CA SER A 681 25.85 -39.71 -29.01
C SER A 681 27.38 -39.88 -29.03
N ARG A 682 28.12 -39.17 -28.17
CA ARG A 682 29.60 -39.12 -28.13
C ARG A 682 30.29 -38.71 -29.44
N ARG A 683 29.57 -38.01 -30.35
CA ARG A 683 30.10 -37.47 -31.61
C ARG A 683 30.60 -36.04 -31.40
N PHE A 684 31.67 -35.89 -30.62
CA PHE A 684 32.13 -34.59 -30.13
C PHE A 684 32.53 -33.61 -31.23
N ASP A 685 33.12 -34.06 -32.34
CA ASP A 685 33.50 -33.15 -33.43
C ASP A 685 32.28 -32.62 -34.20
N ALA A 686 31.23 -33.44 -34.34
CA ALA A 686 29.97 -32.98 -34.91
C ALA A 686 29.27 -31.99 -33.96
N ALA A 687 29.29 -32.25 -32.66
CA ALA A 687 28.78 -31.32 -31.65
C ALA A 687 29.51 -29.97 -31.72
N LEU A 688 30.85 -29.99 -31.79
CA LEU A 688 31.67 -28.79 -31.91
C LEU A 688 31.32 -27.99 -33.17
N LYS A 689 31.12 -28.64 -34.32
CA LYS A 689 30.69 -27.95 -35.55
C LYS A 689 29.35 -27.25 -35.38
N TYR A 690 28.37 -27.89 -34.74
CA TYR A 690 27.08 -27.25 -34.47
C TYR A 690 27.19 -26.08 -33.48
N TYR A 691 27.96 -26.23 -32.41
CA TYR A 691 28.16 -25.15 -31.43
C TYR A 691 28.95 -23.98 -32.00
N LYS A 692 30.00 -24.20 -32.80
CA LYS A 692 30.71 -23.11 -33.49
C LYS A 692 29.81 -22.34 -34.45
N ARG A 693 28.95 -23.05 -35.19
CA ARG A 693 27.93 -22.41 -36.03
C ARG A 693 26.91 -21.61 -35.21
N ALA A 694 26.50 -22.15 -34.05
CA ALA A 694 25.58 -21.45 -33.15
C ALA A 694 26.24 -20.16 -32.61
N ALA A 695 27.50 -20.22 -32.19
CA ALA A 695 28.26 -19.07 -31.73
C ALA A 695 28.41 -17.98 -32.80
N GLY A 696 28.54 -18.35 -34.08
CA GLY A 696 28.65 -17.39 -35.18
C GLY A 696 27.33 -16.73 -35.63
N ALA A 697 26.18 -17.08 -35.05
CA ALA A 697 24.90 -16.49 -35.39
C ALA A 697 24.61 -15.19 -34.62
N LYS A 698 23.68 -14.35 -35.11
CA LYS A 698 23.41 -12.98 -34.58
C LYS A 698 23.23 -12.89 -33.06
N ASN A 699 22.52 -13.84 -32.45
CA ASN A 699 22.29 -13.92 -30.99
C ASN A 699 22.97 -15.15 -30.36
N GLY A 700 23.99 -15.67 -31.06
CA GLY A 700 24.63 -16.95 -30.84
C GLY A 700 25.70 -17.02 -29.75
N PRO A 701 26.63 -16.05 -29.64
CA PRO A 701 27.81 -16.17 -28.80
C PRO A 701 27.47 -16.50 -27.34
N ALA A 702 26.71 -15.62 -26.67
CA ALA A 702 26.36 -15.79 -25.26
C ALA A 702 25.60 -17.10 -24.98
N LEU A 703 24.62 -17.45 -25.83
CA LEU A 703 23.81 -18.67 -25.69
C LEU A 703 24.60 -19.97 -25.89
N THR A 704 25.78 -19.92 -26.49
CA THR A 704 26.57 -21.10 -26.85
C THR A 704 27.73 -21.36 -25.88
N LEU A 705 28.23 -20.34 -25.16
CA LEU A 705 29.44 -20.46 -24.33
C LEU A 705 29.39 -21.62 -23.33
N ARG A 706 28.29 -21.76 -22.57
CA ARG A 706 28.11 -22.89 -21.65
C ARG A 706 28.13 -24.25 -22.35
N HIS A 707 27.60 -24.34 -23.57
CA HIS A 707 27.61 -25.56 -24.36
C HIS A 707 29.01 -25.91 -24.86
N LEU A 708 29.79 -24.92 -25.28
CA LEU A 708 31.19 -25.09 -25.66
C LEU A 708 32.04 -25.50 -24.46
N ALA A 709 31.85 -24.84 -23.31
CA ALA A 709 32.53 -25.19 -22.07
C ALA A 709 32.29 -26.65 -21.66
N ARG A 710 31.03 -27.08 -21.62
CA ARG A 710 30.68 -28.47 -21.29
C ARG A 710 31.28 -29.47 -22.26
N LEU A 711 31.33 -29.13 -23.55
CA LEU A 711 31.96 -29.99 -24.55
C LEU A 711 33.49 -30.05 -24.36
N ALA A 712 34.14 -28.92 -24.08
CA ALA A 712 35.57 -28.84 -23.80
C ALA A 712 35.94 -29.66 -22.55
N PHE A 713 35.15 -29.50 -21.49
CA PHE A 713 35.26 -30.26 -20.25
C PHE A 713 35.18 -31.77 -20.51
N LYS A 714 34.17 -32.25 -21.25
CA LYS A 714 34.05 -33.67 -21.63
C LYS A 714 35.18 -34.19 -22.53
N ARG A 715 35.91 -33.31 -23.21
CA ARG A 715 37.10 -33.65 -24.01
C ARG A 715 38.40 -33.55 -23.21
N GLY A 716 38.34 -33.25 -21.91
CA GLY A 716 39.50 -33.06 -21.05
C GLY A 716 40.27 -31.75 -21.29
N ARG A 717 39.66 -30.77 -21.98
CA ARG A 717 40.26 -29.45 -22.24
C ARG A 717 39.79 -28.46 -21.19
N LEU A 718 40.38 -28.55 -20.00
CA LEU A 718 39.91 -27.81 -18.83
C LEU A 718 40.14 -26.30 -18.95
N ASP A 719 41.29 -25.86 -19.50
CA ASP A 719 41.57 -24.44 -19.74
C ASP A 719 40.56 -23.79 -20.70
N GLU A 720 40.25 -24.45 -21.83
CA GLU A 720 39.22 -24.00 -22.77
C GLU A 720 37.84 -23.95 -22.11
N ALA A 721 37.53 -24.92 -21.25
CA ALA A 721 36.25 -24.97 -20.53
C ALA A 721 36.11 -23.81 -19.54
N ARG A 722 37.17 -23.50 -18.80
CA ARG A 722 37.24 -22.38 -17.85
C ARG A 722 37.04 -21.04 -18.54
N GLU A 723 37.75 -20.79 -19.64
CA GLU A 723 37.63 -19.55 -20.40
C GLU A 723 36.19 -19.35 -20.89
N HIS A 724 35.60 -20.38 -21.49
CA HIS A 724 34.22 -20.32 -21.95
C HIS A 724 33.21 -20.12 -20.81
N LEU A 725 33.44 -20.71 -19.63
CA LEU A 725 32.60 -20.49 -18.45
C LEU A 725 32.75 -19.08 -17.89
N HIS A 726 33.97 -18.54 -17.86
CA HIS A 726 34.21 -17.19 -17.42
C HIS A 726 33.47 -16.19 -18.32
N GLN A 727 33.60 -16.34 -19.63
CA GLN A 727 32.84 -15.53 -20.60
C GLN A 727 31.33 -15.71 -20.45
N ALA A 728 30.84 -16.94 -20.18
CA ALA A 728 29.42 -17.18 -19.95
C ALA A 728 28.89 -16.40 -18.73
N LEU A 729 29.65 -16.40 -17.62
CA LEU A 729 29.29 -15.70 -16.38
C LEU A 729 29.46 -14.18 -16.47
N LEU A 730 30.34 -13.67 -17.35
CA LEU A 730 30.39 -12.24 -17.67
C LEU A 730 29.12 -11.77 -18.40
N HIS A 731 28.55 -12.61 -19.27
CA HIS A 731 27.31 -12.31 -19.98
C HIS A 731 26.06 -12.50 -19.10
N ASP A 732 26.01 -13.57 -18.32
CA ASP A 732 24.93 -13.86 -17.38
C ASP A 732 25.51 -14.34 -16.03
N PRO A 733 25.71 -13.41 -15.08
CA PRO A 733 26.22 -13.75 -13.75
C PRO A 733 25.31 -14.69 -12.96
N LYS A 734 24.04 -14.88 -13.38
CA LYS A 734 23.04 -15.72 -12.71
C LYS A 734 22.77 -17.03 -13.46
N ASP A 735 23.64 -17.46 -14.38
CA ASP A 735 23.53 -18.79 -15.00
C ASP A 735 23.98 -19.91 -14.03
N ALA A 736 23.01 -20.46 -13.29
CA ALA A 736 23.22 -21.54 -12.32
C ALA A 736 23.96 -22.75 -12.92
N PHE A 737 23.73 -23.09 -14.19
CA PHE A 737 24.42 -24.24 -14.82
C PHE A 737 25.89 -23.93 -15.14
N SER A 738 26.21 -22.68 -15.45
CA SER A 738 27.61 -22.26 -15.65
C SER A 738 28.35 -22.23 -14.31
N LEU A 739 27.72 -21.72 -13.25
CA LEU A 739 28.26 -21.75 -11.88
C LEU A 739 28.53 -23.17 -11.39
N HIS A 740 27.58 -24.09 -11.57
CA HIS A 740 27.75 -25.50 -11.23
C HIS A 740 28.89 -26.16 -12.03
N LEU A 741 28.99 -25.92 -13.34
CA LEU A 741 30.06 -26.51 -14.15
C LEU A 741 31.44 -25.92 -13.76
N MET A 742 31.49 -24.66 -13.37
CA MET A 742 32.69 -24.01 -12.86
C MET A 742 33.11 -24.59 -11.51
N ALA A 743 32.18 -24.78 -10.58
CA ALA A 743 32.44 -25.42 -9.29
C ALA A 743 33.02 -26.83 -9.50
N ARG A 744 32.41 -27.63 -10.38
CA ARG A 744 32.90 -28.95 -10.73
C ARG A 744 34.33 -28.93 -11.31
N LEU A 745 34.62 -27.96 -12.18
CA LEU A 745 35.96 -27.79 -12.77
C LEU A 745 37.02 -27.50 -11.70
N TYR A 746 36.73 -26.61 -10.74
CA TYR A 746 37.62 -26.34 -9.61
C TYR A 746 37.87 -27.58 -8.73
N LEU A 747 36.83 -28.38 -8.48
CA LEU A 747 36.96 -29.62 -7.71
C LEU A 747 37.80 -30.68 -8.43
N GLU A 748 37.62 -30.86 -9.75
CA GLU A 748 38.38 -31.85 -10.53
C GLU A 748 39.87 -31.47 -10.68
N GLU A 749 40.18 -30.17 -10.72
CA GLU A 749 41.57 -29.69 -10.74
C GLU A 749 42.22 -29.63 -9.35
N GLY A 750 41.46 -29.81 -8.27
CA GLY A 750 41.93 -29.64 -6.90
C GLY A 750 42.31 -28.19 -6.56
N GLN A 751 41.77 -27.23 -7.30
CA GLN A 751 42.05 -25.80 -7.13
C GLN A 751 41.01 -25.16 -6.20
N ASP A 752 41.51 -24.44 -5.18
CA ASP A 752 40.77 -23.65 -4.19
C ASP A 752 39.33 -24.14 -3.91
N PRO A 753 39.19 -25.12 -2.99
CA PRO A 753 37.89 -25.66 -2.59
C PRO A 753 36.89 -24.59 -2.11
N ALA A 754 37.36 -23.43 -1.63
CA ALA A 754 36.50 -22.33 -1.18
C ALA A 754 35.81 -21.62 -2.35
N ILE A 755 36.52 -21.45 -3.48
CA ILE A 755 35.92 -20.91 -4.70
C ILE A 755 34.88 -21.89 -5.26
N ALA A 756 35.19 -23.19 -5.26
CA ALA A 756 34.25 -24.22 -5.68
C ALA A 756 32.96 -24.21 -4.83
N GLU A 757 33.09 -24.11 -3.50
CA GLU A 757 31.95 -23.99 -2.59
C GLU A 757 31.12 -22.73 -2.90
N ALA A 758 31.76 -21.57 -3.04
CA ALA A 758 31.06 -20.32 -3.31
C ALA A 758 30.21 -20.39 -4.58
N MET A 759 30.78 -20.93 -5.67
CA MET A 759 30.07 -21.12 -6.93
C MET A 759 28.95 -22.15 -6.82
N ALA A 760 29.17 -23.26 -6.11
CA ALA A 760 28.15 -24.27 -5.87
C ALA A 760 26.98 -23.76 -5.02
N ARG A 761 27.25 -22.96 -3.97
CA ARG A 761 26.20 -22.31 -3.17
C ARG A 761 25.36 -21.34 -3.99
N GLN A 762 25.99 -20.55 -4.86
CA GLN A 762 25.27 -19.65 -5.76
C GLN A 762 24.40 -20.44 -6.75
N ALA A 763 24.91 -21.53 -7.33
CA ALA A 763 24.14 -22.39 -8.24
C ALA A 763 22.89 -22.97 -7.55
N VAL A 764 23.05 -23.48 -6.34
CA VAL A 764 21.95 -24.03 -5.52
C VAL A 764 20.95 -22.95 -5.10
N ALA A 765 21.41 -21.77 -4.69
CA ALA A 765 20.53 -20.66 -4.33
C ALA A 765 19.65 -20.20 -5.50
N LEU A 766 20.19 -20.25 -6.73
CA LEU A 766 19.45 -19.91 -7.94
C LEU A 766 18.49 -21.03 -8.38
N ARG A 767 18.84 -22.30 -8.13
CA ARG A 767 18.08 -23.49 -8.57
C ARG A 767 18.11 -24.60 -7.51
N PRO A 768 17.30 -24.48 -6.46
CA PRO A 768 17.25 -25.47 -5.38
C PRO A 768 16.59 -26.79 -5.82
N ASP A 769 15.90 -26.80 -6.96
CA ASP A 769 15.19 -27.94 -7.53
C ASP A 769 16.10 -28.96 -8.25
N HIS A 770 17.38 -28.62 -8.49
CA HIS A 770 18.33 -29.51 -9.17
C HIS A 770 19.20 -30.27 -8.16
N GLY A 771 18.86 -31.54 -7.92
CA GLY A 771 19.60 -32.40 -6.99
C GLY A 771 21.08 -32.58 -7.32
N GLU A 772 21.47 -32.51 -8.60
CA GLU A 772 22.90 -32.55 -8.97
C GLU A 772 23.64 -31.38 -8.31
N PHE A 773 23.14 -30.14 -8.39
CA PHE A 773 23.83 -28.96 -7.84
C PHE A 773 24.13 -29.09 -6.35
N TRP A 774 23.21 -29.73 -5.60
CA TRP A 774 23.40 -30.06 -4.20
C TRP A 774 24.50 -31.12 -3.98
N LYS A 775 24.64 -32.12 -4.87
CA LYS A 775 25.76 -33.08 -4.83
C LYS A 775 27.10 -32.38 -5.07
N GLU A 776 27.19 -31.46 -6.03
CA GLU A 776 28.44 -30.70 -6.21
C GLU A 776 28.76 -29.82 -5.00
N LEU A 777 27.76 -29.20 -4.37
CA LEU A 777 27.97 -28.45 -3.13
C LEU A 777 28.45 -29.36 -2.01
N ALA A 778 27.82 -30.53 -1.83
CA ALA A 778 28.24 -31.50 -0.83
C ALA A 778 29.67 -31.98 -1.05
N GLN A 779 30.08 -32.19 -2.30
CA GLN A 779 31.45 -32.55 -2.66
C GLN A 779 32.43 -31.43 -2.31
N ALA A 780 32.10 -30.16 -2.62
CA ALA A 780 32.94 -29.01 -2.25
C ALA A 780 33.11 -28.87 -0.72
N LEU A 781 32.03 -29.06 0.04
CA LEU A 781 32.06 -29.02 1.50
C LEU A 781 32.86 -30.18 2.11
N SER A 782 32.75 -31.37 1.52
CA SER A 782 33.50 -32.56 1.95
C SER A 782 35.02 -32.37 1.79
N VAL A 783 35.46 -31.81 0.66
CA VAL A 783 36.90 -31.53 0.41
C VAL A 783 37.45 -30.51 1.42
N GLN A 784 36.62 -29.62 1.97
CA GLN A 784 37.01 -28.67 3.01
C GLN A 784 36.90 -29.22 4.44
N GLY A 785 36.47 -30.47 4.64
CA GLY A 785 36.28 -31.05 5.97
C GLY A 785 35.00 -30.60 6.69
N LYS A 786 34.07 -29.92 6.01
CA LYS A 786 32.76 -29.50 6.55
C LYS A 786 31.75 -30.65 6.44
N ALA A 787 31.99 -31.71 7.22
CA ALA A 787 31.25 -32.98 7.10
C ALA A 787 29.75 -32.89 7.43
N ASP A 788 29.36 -32.00 8.35
CA ASP A 788 27.95 -31.87 8.74
C ASP A 788 27.14 -31.13 7.69
N GLU A 789 27.64 -29.99 7.19
CA GLU A 789 27.01 -29.26 6.08
C GLU A 789 26.97 -30.08 4.78
N SER A 790 28.00 -30.91 4.53
CA SER A 790 28.02 -31.83 3.38
C SER A 790 26.89 -32.85 3.46
N ARG A 791 26.62 -33.40 4.65
CA ARG A 791 25.51 -34.34 4.89
C ARG A 791 24.15 -33.67 4.70
N GLU A 792 23.99 -32.45 5.16
CA GLU A 792 22.77 -31.65 4.92
C GLU A 792 22.55 -31.41 3.42
N ALA A 793 23.60 -31.03 2.69
CA ALA A 793 23.52 -30.81 1.25
C ALA A 793 23.16 -32.10 0.49
N LEU A 794 23.70 -33.27 0.90
CA LEU A 794 23.32 -34.57 0.33
C LEU A 794 21.87 -34.93 0.61
N ALA A 795 21.37 -34.70 1.83
CA ALA A 795 19.96 -34.93 2.15
C ALA A 795 19.04 -34.11 1.23
N ARG A 796 19.35 -32.82 1.06
CA ARG A 796 18.65 -31.92 0.14
C ARG A 796 18.73 -32.38 -1.32
N ALA A 797 19.83 -33.00 -1.73
CA ALA A 797 19.97 -33.57 -3.07
C ALA A 797 19.02 -34.75 -3.32
N GLU A 798 18.72 -35.53 -2.29
CA GLU A 798 17.83 -36.69 -2.32
C GLU A 798 16.35 -36.32 -2.11
N GLY A 799 16.05 -35.04 -1.84
CA GLY A 799 14.69 -34.54 -1.62
C GLY A 799 14.15 -34.81 -0.21
N VAL A 800 15.05 -35.08 0.74
CA VAL A 800 14.80 -35.27 2.18
C VAL A 800 15.25 -34.02 2.93
#